data_AF-A0A151APK8-F1
#
_entry.id   AF-A0A151APK8-F1
#
_cell.length_a   1.000
_cell.length_b   1.000
_cell.length_c   1.000
_cell.angle_alpha   90.00
_cell.angle_beta   90.00
_cell.angle_gamma   90.00
#
_symmetry.space_group_name_H-M   'P 1'
#
loop_
_entity.id
_entity.type
_entity.pdbx_description
1 polymer ?
#
loop_
_entity_poly.entity_id
_entity_poly.type
_entity_poly.pdbx_seq_one_letter_code
_entity_poly.pdbx_strand_id
1 'polypeptide(L)'
;MDTEEKLLKLVSYLTSVRKLTQKNEKIWSQELKRISNKMSTGGYIPSSIQALVDESYVDKDMTNVEEWENTAQNILYPLEHNDEQKEIARKLAEGFGVVVEGPTGTGKTHSIINLICHLLAHNKRILVTSERAKPLRILLDRIPKEIRPLCASVIQGDTDCIKDLDTSIDKVTERLDTDLENLDKDIKNTVRSLMECKSKHQLLNQDLEQAMAIWDKEIQYCGKKYKLLGVKVWLEENESQYSWIEDNINYNEKPLLTDAKFSRLVYLISTISKEEIYQFNEMGPILYNIPPCDELVAKIQRIMDIRRNYIGYKKAVKNWCISYNSDYDYDYIIRLLESTQRFLEDIKDSWIQNILECTKKGETVKTVLQQTILKTNYYIKKIGSIAKEISGHSVEIPKDMDVNVLVDEFNVIYNQYEQKGRVGKLFKLFHSQCQDILNKCRVDGKKIESKEQAKIAKLYIEQRSVEESMKNLWNNSMSEYGAEQIEDINLNVLTNLEDDINKIDVIINWDKKIKEKIVNLMGKIVFLDEVDWYNIDTYFKLQYGVLSIRYISEYENLKSYIGNIEKLISNVKGFEEIVKALRNMDTLLLRQSYKKIHRLKEIAPNIRELEYLLEKVNKRCPKLVQRLLNEEDRLNMLTKYKNFSIAWSWRQLSNLLEEELKKFQVENIKKNINLEKKKEACLVKGLVEKKAWFNTLSKIGESEKRSLYAWKEAVRRIETSSGKAKSNYIKLAKKEIDNFKNFMSVWIMPINKVIENFDLSQEPFDVVIIEDGNESNIFAISALIRAKKAVIVGDNRQINRETSENIRKEVQQLIDKYLHGIPHSEWFDIWTSIHSTAFRVFPSRVVLRENFRSLPEIIGFSNKVYYSDQILSPINFFKNEFLGGAVKTVKVEGERDKIKNINIKEAESLVDKIEECCKNPKYDGMTMGVISLLGDAQSEVIRKLIEQRISEKEIISRKIICGSPYLFQGDERDVIFLSMVIANNVKFAALTKEGDVRRFSLAASRARKQMWLFHSVDLEDLKQDCVRAKLLKYCIKFNQKENKLIKNNVYRIA
;
A
#
# COMPACT_ATOMS: atom_id res chain seq x y z
N MET A 1 -43.17 -18.61 -68.48
CA MET A 1 -41.78 -18.52 -68.95
C MET A 1 -40.99 -19.53 -68.14
N ASP A 2 -40.48 -20.57 -68.79
CA ASP A 2 -39.67 -21.58 -68.11
C ASP A 2 -38.30 -20.98 -67.70
N THR A 3 -37.66 -21.53 -66.68
CA THR A 3 -36.41 -21.03 -66.09
C THR A 3 -35.31 -20.90 -67.16
N GLU A 4 -35.22 -21.88 -68.07
CA GLU A 4 -34.25 -21.87 -69.17
C GLU A 4 -34.45 -20.69 -70.13
N GLU A 5 -35.70 -20.36 -70.46
CA GLU A 5 -36.03 -19.22 -71.32
C GLU A 5 -35.62 -17.90 -70.67
N LYS A 6 -35.83 -17.77 -69.35
CA LYS A 6 -35.39 -16.58 -68.59
C LYS A 6 -33.87 -16.44 -68.56
N LEU A 7 -33.15 -17.55 -68.41
CA LEU A 7 -31.68 -17.55 -68.43
C LEU A 7 -31.12 -17.17 -69.81
N LEU A 8 -31.72 -17.65 -70.90
CA LEU A 8 -31.32 -17.26 -72.26
C LEU A 8 -31.53 -15.76 -72.50
N LYS A 9 -32.60 -15.17 -71.95
CA LYS A 9 -32.82 -13.72 -71.95
C LYS A 9 -31.73 -12.97 -71.17
N LEU A 10 -31.36 -13.45 -69.98
CA LEU A 10 -30.26 -12.89 -69.19
C LEU A 10 -28.92 -12.92 -69.95
N VAL A 11 -28.57 -14.03 -70.60
CA VAL A 11 -27.34 -14.14 -71.39
C VAL A 11 -27.35 -13.22 -72.62
N SER A 12 -28.51 -13.07 -73.27
CA SER A 12 -28.69 -12.14 -74.40
C SER A 12 -28.53 -10.68 -73.98
N TYR A 13 -29.04 -10.32 -72.81
CA TYR A 13 -28.82 -9.03 -72.17
C TYR A 13 -27.33 -8.79 -71.89
N LEU A 14 -26.66 -9.73 -71.20
CA LEU A 14 -25.24 -9.62 -70.87
C LEU A 14 -24.36 -9.48 -72.12
N THR A 15 -24.73 -10.15 -73.22
CA THR A 15 -24.05 -10.03 -74.51
C THR A 15 -24.15 -8.62 -75.08
N SER A 16 -25.34 -8.01 -75.00
CA SER A 16 -25.58 -6.64 -75.46
C SER A 16 -24.86 -5.61 -74.59
N VAL A 17 -24.93 -5.77 -73.26
CA VAL A 17 -24.24 -4.90 -72.29
C VAL A 17 -22.73 -4.95 -72.42
N ARG A 18 -22.16 -6.12 -72.72
CA ARG A 18 -20.70 -6.24 -72.88
C ARG A 18 -20.19 -5.49 -74.10
N LYS A 19 -20.96 -5.44 -75.19
CA LYS A 19 -20.64 -4.64 -76.39
C LYS A 19 -20.58 -3.13 -76.09
N LEU A 20 -21.36 -2.65 -75.12
CA LEU A 20 -21.35 -1.23 -74.72
C LEU A 20 -20.12 -0.83 -73.87
N THR A 21 -19.46 -1.78 -73.19
CA THR A 21 -18.59 -1.45 -72.04
C THR A 21 -17.08 -1.63 -72.22
N GLN A 22 -16.54 -2.43 -73.17
CA GLN A 22 -15.07 -2.62 -73.28
C GLN A 22 -14.52 -3.32 -74.55
N LYS A 23 -13.19 -3.16 -74.79
CA LYS A 23 -12.36 -3.61 -75.94
C LYS A 23 -11.98 -5.10 -76.04
N ASN A 24 -12.20 -5.94 -75.01
CA ASN A 24 -11.87 -7.38 -75.02
C ASN A 24 -13.06 -8.24 -75.48
N GLU A 25 -13.58 -7.93 -76.67
CA GLU A 25 -14.86 -8.44 -77.18
C GLU A 25 -14.84 -9.96 -77.42
N LYS A 26 -13.70 -10.53 -77.83
CA LYS A 26 -13.64 -11.88 -78.37
C LYS A 26 -13.79 -13.00 -77.33
N ILE A 27 -13.08 -12.92 -76.20
CA ILE A 27 -13.14 -13.98 -75.16
C ILE A 27 -14.51 -14.00 -74.48
N TRP A 28 -15.03 -12.82 -74.12
CA TRP A 28 -16.33 -12.71 -73.45
C TRP A 28 -17.51 -13.03 -74.36
N SER A 29 -17.48 -12.63 -75.63
CA SER A 29 -18.52 -13.03 -76.58
C SER A 29 -18.55 -14.54 -76.83
N GLN A 30 -17.38 -15.18 -76.89
CA GLN A 30 -17.28 -16.64 -76.98
C GLN A 30 -17.82 -17.31 -75.71
N GLU A 31 -17.48 -16.81 -74.53
CA GLU A 31 -17.96 -17.37 -73.27
C GLU A 31 -19.48 -17.26 -73.12
N LEU A 32 -20.07 -16.09 -73.37
CA LEU A 32 -21.52 -15.93 -73.31
C LEU A 32 -22.24 -16.81 -74.35
N LYS A 33 -21.64 -17.02 -75.53
CA LYS A 33 -22.16 -17.98 -76.50
C LYS A 33 -22.09 -19.43 -76.00
N ARG A 34 -20.99 -19.82 -75.32
CA ARG A 34 -20.88 -21.15 -74.69
C ARG A 34 -21.91 -21.34 -73.58
N ILE A 35 -22.15 -20.32 -72.75
CA ILE A 35 -23.18 -20.33 -71.72
C ILE A 35 -24.57 -20.49 -72.36
N SER A 36 -24.87 -19.68 -73.39
CA SER A 36 -26.14 -19.78 -74.13
C SER A 36 -26.34 -21.16 -74.75
N ASN A 37 -25.29 -21.72 -75.36
CA ASN A 37 -25.36 -23.07 -75.94
C ASN A 37 -25.64 -24.11 -74.85
N LYS A 38 -24.92 -24.08 -73.73
CA LYS A 38 -25.12 -25.01 -72.60
C LYS A 38 -26.55 -24.97 -72.07
N MET A 39 -27.14 -23.78 -71.96
CA MET A 39 -28.54 -23.60 -71.56
C MET A 39 -29.51 -24.16 -72.60
N SER A 40 -29.27 -23.90 -73.89
CA SER A 40 -30.16 -24.39 -74.97
C SER A 40 -30.10 -25.90 -75.21
N THR A 41 -29.01 -26.56 -74.85
CA THR A 41 -28.83 -28.02 -75.01
C THR A 41 -29.26 -28.81 -73.77
N GLY A 42 -29.91 -28.18 -72.78
CA GLY A 42 -30.32 -28.83 -71.53
C GLY A 42 -29.14 -29.28 -70.65
N GLY A 43 -28.01 -28.59 -70.72
CA GLY A 43 -26.87 -28.88 -69.84
C GLY A 43 -27.18 -28.54 -68.38
N TYR A 44 -26.46 -29.16 -67.43
CA TYR A 44 -26.63 -28.87 -66.00
C TYR A 44 -26.43 -27.38 -65.68
N ILE A 45 -27.44 -26.75 -65.08
CA ILE A 45 -27.42 -25.37 -64.62
C ILE A 45 -27.47 -25.37 -63.08
N PRO A 46 -26.46 -24.80 -62.40
CA PRO A 46 -26.47 -24.73 -60.93
C PRO A 46 -27.63 -23.91 -60.38
N SER A 47 -28.15 -24.29 -59.21
CA SER A 47 -29.22 -23.55 -58.52
C SER A 47 -28.82 -22.10 -58.20
N SER A 48 -27.53 -21.82 -58.01
CA SER A 48 -26.98 -20.47 -57.85
C SER A 48 -27.20 -19.56 -59.06
N ILE A 49 -27.41 -20.14 -60.25
CA ILE A 49 -27.77 -19.44 -61.49
C ILE A 49 -29.27 -19.40 -61.68
N GLN A 50 -29.98 -20.50 -61.43
CA GLN A 50 -31.44 -20.58 -61.58
C GLN A 50 -32.14 -19.55 -60.68
N ALA A 51 -31.67 -19.41 -59.44
CA ALA A 51 -32.20 -18.46 -58.47
C ALA A 51 -32.07 -16.99 -58.93
N LEU A 52 -31.19 -16.66 -59.88
CA LEU A 52 -31.10 -15.30 -60.42
C LEU A 52 -32.35 -14.90 -61.22
N VAL A 53 -33.08 -15.86 -61.79
CA VAL A 53 -34.21 -15.57 -62.68
C VAL A 53 -35.54 -16.16 -62.22
N ASP A 54 -35.52 -17.02 -61.20
CA ASP A 54 -36.71 -17.70 -60.69
C ASP A 54 -36.73 -17.75 -59.16
N GLU A 55 -37.76 -17.18 -58.56
CA GLU A 55 -37.93 -17.07 -57.10
C GLU A 55 -38.25 -18.43 -56.45
N SER A 56 -38.81 -19.40 -57.21
CA SER A 56 -39.22 -20.69 -56.67
C SER A 56 -38.05 -21.59 -56.24
N TYR A 57 -36.82 -21.22 -56.60
CA TYR A 57 -35.59 -21.94 -56.22
C TYR A 57 -35.02 -21.52 -54.86
N VAL A 58 -35.52 -20.44 -54.25
CA VAL A 58 -35.12 -20.05 -52.89
C VAL A 58 -35.55 -21.09 -51.85
N ASP A 59 -36.67 -21.79 -52.11
CA ASP A 59 -37.27 -22.77 -51.19
C ASP A 59 -37.04 -24.25 -51.57
N LYS A 60 -36.50 -24.54 -52.77
CA LYS A 60 -36.56 -25.89 -53.37
C LYS A 60 -35.38 -26.84 -53.12
N ASP A 61 -34.27 -26.40 -52.51
CA ASP A 61 -33.02 -27.17 -52.57
C ASP A 61 -32.63 -27.83 -51.24
N MET A 62 -33.42 -28.84 -50.82
CA MET A 62 -33.03 -29.82 -49.77
C MET A 62 -32.54 -31.15 -50.35
N THR A 63 -32.32 -31.24 -51.66
CA THR A 63 -32.16 -32.53 -52.38
C THR A 63 -30.77 -33.19 -52.29
N ASN A 64 -29.79 -32.58 -51.62
CA ASN A 64 -28.41 -33.13 -51.52
C ASN A 64 -27.83 -33.13 -50.08
N VAL A 65 -28.67 -33.16 -49.05
CA VAL A 65 -28.23 -33.08 -47.64
C VAL A 65 -27.31 -34.26 -47.26
N GLU A 66 -27.58 -35.48 -47.75
CA GLU A 66 -26.78 -36.68 -47.40
C GLU A 66 -25.32 -36.59 -47.88
N GLU A 67 -25.04 -36.05 -49.08
CA GLU A 67 -23.68 -35.94 -49.62
C GLU A 67 -22.81 -34.89 -48.88
N TRP A 68 -23.46 -34.00 -48.13
CA TRP A 68 -22.84 -32.87 -47.41
C TRP A 68 -22.95 -32.99 -45.88
N GLU A 69 -23.63 -34.02 -45.37
CA GLU A 69 -23.88 -34.20 -43.94
C GLU A 69 -22.57 -34.29 -43.14
N ASN A 70 -21.63 -35.12 -43.60
CA ASN A 70 -20.32 -35.25 -42.97
C ASN A 70 -19.51 -33.92 -43.02
N THR A 71 -19.67 -33.14 -44.09
CA THR A 71 -19.05 -31.81 -44.23
C THR A 71 -19.65 -30.84 -43.20
N ALA A 72 -20.95 -30.88 -42.95
CA ALA A 72 -21.61 -30.02 -41.97
C ALA A 72 -21.26 -30.37 -40.50
N GLN A 73 -21.21 -31.67 -40.18
CA GLN A 73 -21.00 -32.16 -38.81
C GLN A 73 -19.53 -32.08 -38.38
N ASN A 74 -18.59 -32.42 -39.28
CA ASN A 74 -17.17 -32.52 -38.96
C ASN A 74 -16.38 -31.33 -39.52
N ILE A 75 -16.56 -30.17 -38.91
CA ILE A 75 -15.84 -28.95 -39.28
C ILE A 75 -14.35 -29.07 -38.88
N LEU A 76 -13.48 -28.87 -39.87
CA LEU A 76 -12.02 -29.04 -39.75
C LEU A 76 -11.31 -27.75 -40.13
N TYR A 77 -11.27 -26.79 -39.18
CA TYR A 77 -10.64 -25.48 -39.37
C TYR A 77 -9.26 -25.47 -38.69
N PRO A 78 -8.16 -25.52 -39.46
CA PRO A 78 -6.81 -25.60 -38.89
C PRO A 78 -6.29 -24.28 -38.32
N LEU A 79 -6.93 -23.15 -38.67
CA LEU A 79 -6.59 -21.83 -38.15
C LEU A 79 -7.59 -21.40 -37.08
N GLU A 80 -7.22 -20.38 -36.28
CA GLU A 80 -8.12 -19.77 -35.29
C GLU A 80 -9.45 -19.37 -35.92
N HIS A 81 -10.55 -19.57 -35.22
CA HIS A 81 -11.87 -19.33 -35.79
C HIS A 81 -12.90 -19.10 -34.68
N ASN A 82 -14.02 -18.52 -35.07
CA ASN A 82 -15.19 -18.36 -34.22
C ASN A 82 -16.38 -19.14 -34.79
N ASP A 83 -17.52 -19.07 -34.10
CA ASP A 83 -18.70 -19.83 -34.50
C ASP A 83 -19.38 -19.24 -35.75
N GLU A 84 -19.32 -17.93 -36.01
CA GLU A 84 -19.84 -17.38 -37.28
C GLU A 84 -19.05 -17.89 -38.48
N GLN A 85 -17.73 -18.07 -38.35
CA GLN A 85 -16.91 -18.65 -39.41
C GLN A 85 -17.27 -20.11 -39.67
N LYS A 86 -17.50 -20.91 -38.63
CA LYS A 86 -17.98 -22.30 -38.77
C LYS A 86 -19.34 -22.36 -39.46
N GLU A 87 -20.19 -21.37 -39.21
CA GLU A 87 -21.52 -21.30 -39.78
C GLU A 87 -21.51 -21.20 -41.31
N ILE A 88 -20.45 -20.65 -41.90
CA ILE A 88 -20.26 -20.63 -43.35
C ILE A 88 -20.27 -22.06 -43.92
N ALA A 89 -19.53 -22.99 -43.30
CA ALA A 89 -19.48 -24.38 -43.74
C ALA A 89 -20.82 -25.10 -43.55
N ARG A 90 -21.52 -24.86 -42.42
CA ARG A 90 -22.84 -25.46 -42.15
C ARG A 90 -23.88 -24.99 -43.16
N LYS A 91 -23.98 -23.67 -43.36
CA LYS A 91 -24.92 -23.06 -44.32
C LYS A 91 -24.61 -23.44 -45.76
N LEU A 92 -23.34 -23.66 -46.09
CA LEU A 92 -22.93 -24.16 -47.41
C LEU A 92 -23.36 -25.61 -47.61
N ALA A 93 -23.29 -26.45 -46.57
CA ALA A 93 -23.80 -27.81 -46.65
C ALA A 93 -25.32 -27.83 -46.88
N GLU A 94 -26.07 -26.97 -46.17
CA GLU A 94 -27.53 -26.88 -46.24
C GLU A 94 -28.08 -26.31 -47.55
N GLY A 95 -27.41 -25.32 -48.17
CA GLY A 95 -27.95 -24.59 -49.33
C GLY A 95 -27.03 -24.55 -50.56
N PHE A 96 -27.52 -24.03 -51.68
CA PHE A 96 -26.70 -23.87 -52.90
C PHE A 96 -25.79 -22.62 -52.87
N GLY A 97 -26.03 -21.69 -51.94
CA GLY A 97 -25.40 -20.38 -51.95
C GLY A 97 -25.28 -19.79 -50.56
N VAL A 98 -24.10 -19.29 -50.20
CA VAL A 98 -23.85 -18.52 -48.97
C VAL A 98 -23.24 -17.17 -49.29
N VAL A 99 -23.81 -16.11 -48.72
CA VAL A 99 -23.20 -14.78 -48.74
C VAL A 99 -22.51 -14.54 -47.42
N VAL A 100 -21.22 -14.26 -47.47
CA VAL A 100 -20.39 -13.94 -46.31
C VAL A 100 -20.11 -12.45 -46.32
N GLU A 101 -20.74 -11.73 -45.41
CA GLU A 101 -20.57 -10.30 -45.22
C GLU A 101 -19.66 -10.05 -44.03
N GLY A 102 -18.63 -9.22 -44.21
CA GLY A 102 -17.70 -8.92 -43.12
C GLY A 102 -16.96 -7.61 -43.34
N PRO A 103 -16.97 -6.68 -42.36
CA PRO A 103 -16.11 -5.51 -42.38
C PRO A 103 -14.63 -5.86 -42.56
N THR A 104 -13.80 -4.91 -42.99
CA THR A 104 -12.36 -5.16 -43.04
C THR A 104 -11.82 -5.48 -41.64
N GLY A 105 -11.14 -6.63 -41.51
CA GLY A 105 -10.55 -7.08 -40.24
C GLY A 105 -11.33 -8.17 -39.53
N THR A 106 -12.52 -8.55 -40.02
CA THR A 106 -13.35 -9.61 -39.41
C THR A 106 -13.01 -11.03 -39.88
N GLY A 107 -11.81 -11.22 -40.45
CA GLY A 107 -11.31 -12.54 -40.80
C GLY A 107 -11.88 -13.15 -42.09
N LYS A 108 -12.39 -12.36 -43.06
CA LYS A 108 -12.92 -12.87 -44.35
C LYS A 108 -11.96 -13.82 -45.08
N THR A 109 -10.75 -13.36 -45.44
CA THR A 109 -9.74 -14.21 -46.09
C THR A 109 -9.36 -15.41 -45.24
N HIS A 110 -9.32 -15.24 -43.92
CA HIS A 110 -9.06 -16.32 -42.97
C HIS A 110 -10.16 -17.39 -42.97
N SER A 111 -11.42 -16.96 -43.10
CA SER A 111 -12.60 -17.81 -43.24
C SER A 111 -12.55 -18.60 -44.54
N ILE A 112 -12.15 -17.96 -45.65
CA ILE A 112 -11.97 -18.63 -46.93
C ILE A 112 -10.90 -19.71 -46.83
N ILE A 113 -9.76 -19.43 -46.18
CA ILE A 113 -8.67 -20.42 -46.03
C ILE A 113 -9.12 -21.61 -45.19
N ASN A 114 -9.77 -21.36 -44.05
CA ASN A 114 -10.35 -22.41 -43.22
C ASN A 114 -11.39 -23.24 -44.00
N LEU A 115 -12.22 -22.59 -44.80
CA LEU A 115 -13.20 -23.26 -45.67
C LEU A 115 -12.52 -24.10 -46.76
N ILE A 116 -11.47 -23.60 -47.42
CA ILE A 116 -10.68 -24.37 -48.40
C ILE A 116 -10.10 -25.62 -47.74
N CYS A 117 -9.43 -25.46 -46.60
CA CYS A 117 -8.84 -26.57 -45.84
C CYS A 117 -9.89 -27.62 -45.45
N HIS A 118 -11.05 -27.17 -44.98
CA HIS A 118 -12.15 -28.03 -44.59
C HIS A 118 -12.75 -28.79 -45.78
N LEU A 119 -13.08 -28.10 -46.87
CA LEU A 119 -13.65 -28.69 -48.07
C LEU A 119 -12.67 -29.68 -48.73
N LEU A 120 -11.38 -29.37 -48.74
CA LEU A 120 -10.34 -30.24 -49.26
C LEU A 120 -10.19 -31.53 -48.43
N ALA A 121 -10.25 -31.41 -47.10
CA ALA A 121 -10.25 -32.57 -46.20
C ALA A 121 -11.51 -33.45 -46.38
N HIS A 122 -12.60 -32.90 -46.90
CA HIS A 122 -13.84 -33.60 -47.27
C HIS A 122 -13.94 -33.96 -48.76
N ASN A 123 -12.81 -33.97 -49.47
CA ASN A 123 -12.70 -34.41 -50.86
C ASN A 123 -13.51 -33.58 -51.87
N LYS A 124 -13.80 -32.31 -51.56
CA LYS A 124 -14.55 -31.41 -52.45
C LYS A 124 -13.61 -30.65 -53.41
N ARG A 125 -14.04 -30.45 -54.66
CA ARG A 125 -13.37 -29.64 -55.68
C ARG A 125 -13.78 -28.17 -55.56
N ILE A 126 -12.79 -27.28 -55.50
CA ILE A 126 -12.97 -25.89 -55.11
C ILE A 126 -12.36 -24.97 -56.17
N LEU A 127 -13.14 -24.01 -56.64
CA LEU A 127 -12.69 -22.91 -57.49
C LEU A 127 -12.72 -21.59 -56.71
N VAL A 128 -11.57 -20.98 -56.49
CA VAL A 128 -11.44 -19.67 -55.84
C VAL A 128 -11.15 -18.62 -56.90
N THR A 129 -11.97 -17.59 -56.96
CA THR A 129 -11.85 -16.54 -57.98
C THR A 129 -12.16 -15.16 -57.45
N SER A 130 -11.71 -14.14 -58.18
CA SER A 130 -12.07 -12.73 -57.97
C SER A 130 -11.83 -11.95 -59.27
N GLU A 131 -12.29 -10.70 -59.33
CA GLU A 131 -12.06 -9.83 -60.49
C GLU A 131 -10.57 -9.50 -60.69
N ARG A 132 -9.79 -9.40 -59.59
CA ARG A 132 -8.39 -8.94 -59.60
C ARG A 132 -7.42 -10.00 -59.08
N ALA A 133 -6.18 -9.96 -59.54
CA ALA A 133 -5.13 -10.89 -59.10
C ALA A 133 -4.66 -10.70 -57.64
N LYS A 134 -4.73 -9.47 -57.08
CA LYS A 134 -4.14 -9.13 -55.78
C LYS A 134 -4.77 -9.89 -54.60
N PRO A 135 -6.11 -9.94 -54.41
CA PRO A 135 -6.73 -10.68 -53.31
C PRO A 135 -6.34 -12.16 -53.28
N LEU A 136 -6.34 -12.80 -54.45
CA LEU A 136 -6.00 -14.21 -54.61
C LEU A 136 -4.56 -14.53 -54.18
N ARG A 137 -3.62 -13.63 -54.44
CA ARG A 137 -2.22 -13.80 -54.01
C ARG A 137 -2.09 -13.74 -52.49
N ILE A 138 -2.79 -12.81 -51.85
CA ILE A 138 -2.81 -12.67 -50.38
C ILE A 138 -3.43 -13.91 -49.74
N LEU A 139 -4.48 -14.44 -50.35
CA LEU A 139 -5.11 -15.69 -49.93
C LEU A 139 -4.12 -16.86 -50.04
N LEU A 140 -3.47 -17.05 -51.19
CA LEU A 140 -2.50 -18.12 -51.42
C LEU A 140 -1.33 -18.09 -50.43
N ASP A 141 -0.80 -16.89 -50.15
CA ASP A 141 0.32 -16.68 -49.21
C ASP A 141 -0.04 -17.05 -47.76
N ARG A 142 -1.33 -17.02 -47.41
CA ARG A 142 -1.85 -17.33 -46.07
C ARG A 142 -2.36 -18.78 -45.94
N ILE A 143 -2.52 -19.53 -47.03
CA ILE A 143 -2.82 -20.98 -46.98
C ILE A 143 -1.65 -21.71 -46.28
N PRO A 144 -1.92 -22.65 -45.34
CA PRO A 144 -0.89 -23.45 -44.67
C PRO A 144 0.09 -24.08 -45.67
N LYS A 145 1.39 -24.05 -45.36
CA LYS A 145 2.45 -24.55 -46.27
C LYS A 145 2.27 -26.03 -46.62
N GLU A 146 1.64 -26.78 -45.74
CA GLU A 146 1.38 -28.22 -45.88
C GLU A 146 0.24 -28.51 -46.87
N ILE A 147 -0.66 -27.53 -47.08
CA ILE A 147 -1.83 -27.62 -47.99
C ILE A 147 -1.59 -26.88 -49.31
N ARG A 148 -0.77 -25.83 -49.29
CA ARG A 148 -0.48 -24.98 -50.46
C ARG A 148 -0.09 -25.77 -51.72
N PRO A 149 0.72 -26.86 -51.66
CA PRO A 149 1.01 -27.70 -52.82
C PRO A 149 -0.21 -28.29 -53.54
N LEU A 150 -1.34 -28.43 -52.84
CA LEU A 150 -2.59 -28.97 -53.38
C LEU A 150 -3.45 -27.89 -54.06
N CYS A 151 -2.98 -26.64 -54.08
CA CYS A 151 -3.68 -25.49 -54.65
C CYS A 151 -3.00 -25.06 -55.96
N ALA A 152 -3.66 -25.30 -57.09
CA ALA A 152 -3.20 -24.83 -58.40
C ALA A 152 -3.50 -23.33 -58.57
N SER A 153 -2.44 -22.52 -58.70
CA SER A 153 -2.55 -21.05 -58.83
C SER A 153 -2.27 -20.59 -60.26
N VAL A 154 -3.19 -19.81 -60.85
CA VAL A 154 -3.04 -19.21 -62.19
C VAL A 154 -3.42 -17.72 -62.10
N ILE A 155 -2.49 -16.90 -61.62
CA ILE A 155 -2.76 -15.49 -61.28
C ILE A 155 -2.16 -14.51 -62.30
N GLN A 156 -0.99 -14.83 -62.89
CA GLN A 156 -0.21 -13.91 -63.74
C GLN A 156 -0.11 -14.39 -65.20
N GLY A 157 0.77 -13.76 -65.99
CA GLY A 157 1.02 -14.11 -67.38
C GLY A 157 1.43 -15.56 -67.57
N ASP A 158 1.37 -16.03 -68.83
CA ASP A 158 1.51 -17.46 -69.16
C ASP A 158 2.78 -18.13 -68.61
N THR A 159 3.91 -17.42 -68.54
CA THR A 159 5.18 -17.98 -68.02
C THR A 159 5.23 -18.07 -66.51
N ASP A 160 4.69 -17.07 -65.79
CA ASP A 160 4.67 -17.06 -64.34
C ASP A 160 3.63 -18.05 -63.80
N CYS A 161 2.51 -18.19 -64.50
CA CYS A 161 1.52 -19.23 -64.26
C CYS A 161 2.14 -20.64 -64.31
N ILE A 162 2.99 -20.92 -65.30
CA ILE A 162 3.63 -22.24 -65.42
C ILE A 162 4.54 -22.50 -64.22
N LYS A 163 5.31 -21.50 -63.78
CA LYS A 163 6.19 -21.63 -62.60
C LYS A 163 5.42 -21.84 -61.29
N ASP A 164 4.34 -21.09 -61.09
CA ASP A 164 3.48 -21.21 -59.91
C ASP A 164 2.81 -22.59 -59.84
N LEU A 165 2.43 -23.14 -61.00
CA LEU A 165 1.85 -24.48 -61.08
C LEU A 165 2.91 -25.59 -60.93
N ASP A 166 4.08 -25.41 -61.51
CA ASP A 166 5.20 -26.35 -61.45
C ASP A 166 5.68 -26.58 -60.01
N THR A 167 5.80 -25.52 -59.22
CA THR A 167 6.15 -25.64 -57.78
C THR A 167 5.14 -26.47 -56.99
N SER A 168 3.86 -26.42 -57.36
CA SER A 168 2.81 -27.24 -56.72
C SER A 168 2.90 -28.70 -57.18
N ILE A 169 3.07 -28.93 -58.49
CA ILE A 169 3.21 -30.25 -59.10
C ILE A 169 4.48 -30.97 -58.62
N ASP A 170 5.59 -30.27 -58.46
CA ASP A 170 6.83 -30.82 -57.92
C ASP A 170 6.62 -31.48 -56.57
N LYS A 171 5.89 -30.80 -55.68
CA LYS A 171 5.57 -31.30 -54.34
C LYS A 171 4.58 -32.44 -54.35
N VAL A 172 3.64 -32.47 -55.29
CA VAL A 172 2.77 -33.64 -55.49
C VAL A 172 3.59 -34.83 -55.98
N THR A 173 4.49 -34.60 -56.94
CA THR A 173 5.37 -35.63 -57.53
C THR A 173 6.29 -36.25 -56.48
N GLU A 174 6.87 -35.44 -55.57
CA GLU A 174 7.69 -35.89 -54.43
C GLU A 174 6.94 -36.84 -53.48
N ARG A 175 5.60 -36.78 -53.43
CA ARG A 175 4.75 -37.58 -52.51
C ARG A 175 3.96 -38.69 -53.22
N LEU A 176 4.18 -38.94 -54.51
CA LEU A 176 3.43 -39.97 -55.26
C LEU A 176 3.66 -41.39 -54.72
N ASP A 177 4.83 -41.67 -54.16
CA ASP A 177 5.19 -42.97 -53.60
C ASP A 177 4.74 -43.15 -52.13
N THR A 178 3.90 -42.25 -51.62
CA THR A 178 3.35 -42.36 -50.26
C THR A 178 2.44 -43.58 -50.14
N ASP A 179 2.65 -44.40 -49.12
CA ASP A 179 1.77 -45.52 -48.77
C ASP A 179 0.39 -45.02 -48.28
N LEU A 180 -0.63 -45.21 -49.12
CA LEU A 180 -2.00 -44.78 -48.85
C LEU A 180 -2.65 -45.59 -47.71
N GLU A 181 -2.30 -46.86 -47.52
CA GLU A 181 -2.87 -47.67 -46.43
C GLU A 181 -2.37 -47.18 -45.07
N ASN A 182 -1.08 -46.87 -44.98
CA ASN A 182 -0.49 -46.32 -43.77
C ASN A 182 -1.01 -44.90 -43.48
N LEU A 183 -1.20 -44.08 -44.52
CA LEU A 183 -1.80 -42.75 -44.39
C LEU A 183 -3.25 -42.81 -43.90
N ASP A 184 -4.07 -43.74 -44.40
CA ASP A 184 -5.45 -43.96 -43.92
C ASP A 184 -5.47 -44.42 -42.46
N LYS A 185 -4.55 -45.31 -42.06
CA LYS A 185 -4.38 -45.73 -40.66
C LYS A 185 -4.04 -44.55 -39.75
N ASP A 186 -3.16 -43.66 -40.18
CA ASP A 186 -2.81 -42.44 -39.46
C ASP A 186 -3.98 -41.45 -39.35
N ILE A 187 -4.81 -41.33 -40.40
CA ILE A 187 -6.05 -40.55 -40.36
C ILE A 187 -6.98 -41.11 -39.29
N LYS A 188 -7.25 -42.42 -39.30
CA LYS A 188 -8.12 -43.10 -38.31
C LYS A 188 -7.62 -42.90 -36.87
N ASN A 189 -6.31 -43.01 -36.65
CA ASN A 189 -5.70 -42.76 -35.34
C ASN A 189 -5.84 -41.30 -34.91
N THR A 190 -5.60 -40.36 -35.82
CA THR A 190 -5.73 -38.92 -35.53
C THR A 190 -7.18 -38.54 -35.21
N VAL A 191 -8.16 -39.14 -35.90
CA VAL A 191 -9.60 -38.96 -35.60
C VAL A 191 -9.94 -39.48 -34.20
N ARG A 192 -9.45 -40.65 -33.81
CA ARG A 192 -9.66 -41.21 -32.46
C ARG A 192 -9.10 -40.27 -31.39
N SER A 193 -7.86 -39.81 -31.54
CA SER A 193 -7.24 -38.87 -30.59
C SER A 193 -7.96 -37.52 -30.53
N LEU A 194 -8.54 -37.06 -31.65
CA LEU A 194 -9.34 -35.84 -31.67
C LEU A 194 -10.66 -36.01 -30.88
N MET A 195 -11.33 -37.15 -31.00
CA MET A 195 -12.54 -37.46 -30.23
C MET A 195 -12.25 -37.54 -28.73
N GLU A 196 -11.14 -38.18 -28.34
CA GLU A 196 -10.69 -38.22 -26.94
C GLU A 196 -10.39 -36.82 -26.39
N CYS A 197 -9.70 -35.99 -27.18
CA CYS A 197 -9.39 -34.61 -26.81
C CYS A 197 -10.66 -33.77 -26.61
N LYS A 198 -11.63 -33.87 -27.52
CA LYS A 198 -12.94 -33.18 -27.40
C LYS A 198 -13.72 -33.64 -26.17
N SER A 199 -13.75 -34.95 -25.90
CA SER A 199 -14.42 -35.50 -24.72
C SER A 199 -13.79 -34.99 -23.42
N LYS A 200 -12.46 -34.96 -23.34
CA LYS A 200 -11.73 -34.43 -22.19
C LYS A 200 -11.95 -32.93 -22.01
N HIS A 201 -11.99 -32.16 -23.10
CA HIS A 201 -12.30 -30.73 -23.06
C HIS A 201 -13.72 -30.49 -22.52
N GLN A 202 -14.71 -31.30 -22.92
CA GLN A 202 -16.08 -31.23 -22.38
C GLN A 202 -16.12 -31.50 -20.87
N LEU A 203 -15.44 -32.54 -20.39
CA LEU A 203 -15.34 -32.85 -18.95
C LEU A 203 -14.69 -31.71 -18.18
N LEU A 204 -13.56 -31.17 -18.66
CA LEU A 204 -12.89 -30.03 -18.02
C LEU A 204 -13.76 -28.76 -17.97
N ASN A 205 -14.59 -28.54 -18.99
CA ASN A 205 -15.54 -27.42 -18.97
C ASN A 205 -16.66 -27.65 -17.94
N GLN A 206 -17.17 -28.88 -17.81
CA GLN A 206 -18.12 -29.23 -16.74
C GLN A 206 -17.49 -29.05 -15.35
N ASP A 207 -16.24 -29.48 -15.17
CA ASP A 207 -15.49 -29.26 -13.93
C ASP A 207 -15.31 -27.77 -13.65
N LEU A 208 -15.04 -26.96 -14.68
CA LEU A 208 -14.93 -25.50 -14.56
C LEU A 208 -16.27 -24.87 -14.17
N GLU A 209 -17.38 -25.27 -14.79
CA GLU A 209 -18.72 -24.80 -14.46
C GLU A 209 -19.09 -25.12 -13.02
N GLN A 210 -18.86 -26.36 -12.58
CA GLN A 210 -19.05 -26.76 -11.18
C GLN A 210 -18.16 -25.95 -10.25
N ALA A 211 -16.89 -25.74 -10.60
CA ALA A 211 -15.97 -24.95 -9.81
C ALA A 211 -16.34 -23.45 -9.78
N MET A 212 -16.98 -22.94 -10.84
CA MET A 212 -17.48 -21.57 -10.91
C MET A 212 -18.77 -21.39 -10.12
N ALA A 213 -19.63 -22.40 -10.02
CA ALA A 213 -20.86 -22.35 -9.23
C ALA A 213 -20.62 -22.14 -7.72
N ILE A 214 -19.42 -22.46 -7.20
CA ILE A 214 -19.03 -22.15 -5.81
C ILE A 214 -18.99 -20.65 -5.54
N TRP A 215 -18.73 -19.80 -6.53
CA TRP A 215 -18.75 -18.35 -6.33
C TRP A 215 -20.13 -17.83 -5.91
N ASP A 216 -21.20 -18.57 -6.21
CA ASP A 216 -22.57 -18.29 -5.79
C ASP A 216 -22.93 -18.86 -4.40
N LYS A 217 -22.05 -19.66 -3.78
CA LYS A 217 -22.27 -20.20 -2.44
C LYS A 217 -22.29 -19.06 -1.42
N GLU A 218 -23.30 -19.11 -0.55
CA GLU A 218 -23.42 -18.20 0.59
C GLU A 218 -22.58 -18.69 1.76
N ILE A 219 -21.81 -17.77 2.36
CA ILE A 219 -21.14 -17.97 3.64
C ILE A 219 -21.80 -17.06 4.69
N GLN A 220 -21.81 -17.51 5.93
CA GLN A 220 -22.28 -16.72 7.05
C GLN A 220 -21.09 -16.11 7.79
N TYR A 221 -21.02 -14.79 7.83
CA TYR A 221 -19.97 -14.04 8.54
C TYR A 221 -20.63 -12.96 9.40
N CYS A 222 -20.27 -12.91 10.69
CA CYS A 222 -20.85 -11.97 11.67
C CYS A 222 -22.40 -11.92 11.67
N GLY A 223 -23.06 -13.07 11.49
CA GLY A 223 -24.53 -13.18 11.49
C GLY A 223 -25.21 -12.72 10.19
N LYS A 224 -24.46 -12.26 9.19
CA LYS A 224 -24.97 -11.90 7.85
C LYS A 224 -24.51 -12.90 6.81
N LYS A 225 -25.28 -13.03 5.73
CA LYS A 225 -24.96 -13.90 4.60
C LYS A 225 -24.25 -13.10 3.51
N TYR A 226 -23.14 -13.62 3.01
CA TYR A 226 -22.36 -13.04 1.93
C TYR A 226 -22.10 -14.11 0.86
N LYS A 227 -22.18 -13.75 -0.42
CA LYS A 227 -21.72 -14.62 -1.50
C LYS A 227 -20.19 -14.62 -1.55
N LEU A 228 -19.58 -15.78 -1.83
CA LEU A 228 -18.12 -15.90 -2.00
C LEU A 228 -17.56 -14.93 -3.06
N LEU A 229 -18.29 -14.68 -4.15
CA LEU A 229 -17.91 -13.68 -5.14
C LEU A 229 -17.80 -12.27 -4.54
N GLY A 230 -18.77 -11.87 -3.72
CA GLY A 230 -18.75 -10.57 -3.06
C GLY A 230 -17.59 -10.44 -2.06
N VAL A 231 -17.26 -11.54 -1.37
CA VAL A 231 -16.11 -11.61 -0.47
C VAL A 231 -14.81 -11.45 -1.24
N LYS A 232 -14.65 -12.14 -2.37
CA LYS A 232 -13.45 -12.02 -3.23
C LYS A 232 -13.26 -10.61 -3.75
N VAL A 233 -14.31 -9.99 -4.31
CA VAL A 233 -14.25 -8.62 -4.83
C VAL A 233 -13.83 -7.66 -3.73
N TRP A 234 -14.43 -7.78 -2.55
CA TRP A 234 -14.07 -6.94 -1.41
C TRP A 234 -12.61 -7.17 -0.96
N LEU A 235 -12.11 -8.41 -0.95
CA LEU A 235 -10.71 -8.69 -0.62
C LEU A 235 -9.74 -8.04 -1.61
N GLU A 236 -9.99 -8.16 -2.92
CA GLU A 236 -9.16 -7.59 -3.99
C GLU A 236 -9.17 -6.04 -3.96
N GLU A 237 -10.34 -5.43 -3.77
CA GLU A 237 -10.47 -3.96 -3.69
C GLU A 237 -9.72 -3.37 -2.48
N ASN A 238 -9.59 -4.14 -1.40
CA ASN A 238 -9.05 -3.67 -0.13
C ASN A 238 -7.68 -4.27 0.23
N GLU A 239 -7.09 -5.07 -0.66
CA GLU A 239 -5.80 -5.74 -0.44
C GLU A 239 -4.69 -4.75 -0.10
N SER A 240 -4.58 -3.65 -0.86
CA SER A 240 -3.55 -2.63 -0.66
C SER A 240 -3.58 -1.96 0.73
N GLN A 241 -4.75 -1.93 1.38
CA GLN A 241 -4.95 -1.22 2.65
C GLN A 241 -4.92 -2.17 3.87
N TYR A 242 -5.38 -3.41 3.74
CA TYR A 242 -5.70 -4.27 4.87
C TYR A 242 -5.00 -5.65 4.86
N SER A 243 -4.18 -5.95 3.86
CA SER A 243 -3.45 -7.24 3.72
C SER A 243 -2.22 -7.40 4.61
N TRP A 244 -1.93 -6.45 5.49
CA TRP A 244 -0.69 -6.42 6.27
C TRP A 244 -0.64 -7.40 7.46
N ILE A 245 -1.71 -8.16 7.72
CA ILE A 245 -1.70 -9.28 8.68
C ILE A 245 -1.46 -10.58 7.93
N GLU A 246 -0.31 -11.22 8.18
CA GLU A 246 0.09 -12.46 7.49
C GLU A 246 -0.21 -13.74 8.32
N ASP A 247 -0.55 -13.57 9.59
CA ASP A 247 -0.84 -14.68 10.49
C ASP A 247 -2.16 -15.37 10.13
N ASN A 248 -2.27 -16.66 10.44
CA ASN A 248 -3.49 -17.42 10.20
C ASN A 248 -4.50 -17.15 11.33
N ILE A 249 -5.54 -16.41 10.99
CA ILE A 249 -6.65 -16.06 11.88
C ILE A 249 -7.86 -16.89 11.49
N ASN A 250 -8.46 -17.57 12.48
CA ASN A 250 -9.67 -18.37 12.30
C ASN A 250 -10.91 -17.47 12.19
N TYR A 251 -11.92 -17.89 11.42
CA TYR A 251 -13.12 -17.11 11.11
C TYR A 251 -13.99 -16.76 12.33
N ASN A 252 -13.90 -17.50 13.44
CA ASN A 252 -14.68 -17.28 14.67
C ASN A 252 -13.98 -16.40 15.71
N GLU A 253 -12.71 -16.02 15.50
CA GLU A 253 -11.93 -15.32 16.51
C GLU A 253 -12.20 -13.82 16.50
N LYS A 254 -12.41 -13.23 17.67
CA LYS A 254 -12.52 -11.78 17.81
C LYS A 254 -11.13 -11.13 17.78
N PRO A 255 -11.01 -9.87 17.31
CA PRO A 255 -9.75 -9.14 17.39
C PRO A 255 -9.19 -9.10 18.83
N LEU A 256 -7.90 -9.37 18.98
CA LEU A 256 -7.20 -9.44 20.28
C LEU A 256 -7.18 -8.09 21.01
N LEU A 257 -7.18 -7.00 20.23
CA LEU A 257 -7.17 -5.62 20.68
C LEU A 257 -8.26 -4.85 19.95
N THR A 258 -8.81 -3.84 20.63
CA THR A 258 -9.62 -2.80 19.99
C THR A 258 -8.73 -1.90 19.12
N ASP A 259 -9.29 -1.27 18.08
CA ASP A 259 -8.55 -0.35 17.20
C ASP A 259 -7.78 0.73 17.97
N ALA A 260 -8.37 1.32 19.01
CA ALA A 260 -7.70 2.32 19.85
C ALA A 260 -6.44 1.78 20.55
N LYS A 261 -6.49 0.55 21.07
CA LYS A 261 -5.34 -0.11 21.72
C LYS A 261 -4.27 -0.52 20.70
N PHE A 262 -4.67 -0.91 19.50
CA PHE A 262 -3.72 -1.23 18.43
C PHE A 262 -3.03 0.03 17.89
N SER A 263 -3.78 1.12 17.66
CA SER A 263 -3.18 2.41 17.30
C SER A 263 -2.23 2.92 18.39
N ARG A 264 -2.55 2.70 19.67
CA ARG A 264 -1.64 2.98 20.80
C ARG A 264 -0.38 2.13 20.73
N LEU A 265 -0.48 0.83 20.46
CA LEU A 265 0.68 -0.05 20.24
C LEU A 265 1.57 0.48 19.10
N VAL A 266 0.99 0.79 17.95
CA VAL A 266 1.73 1.33 16.79
C VAL A 266 2.41 2.66 17.12
N TYR A 267 1.73 3.54 17.84
CA TYR A 267 2.31 4.80 18.34
C TYR A 267 3.52 4.55 19.26
N LEU A 268 3.39 3.65 20.22
CA LEU A 268 4.49 3.31 21.14
C LEU A 268 5.70 2.75 20.40
N ILE A 269 5.48 1.86 19.41
CA ILE A 269 6.56 1.36 18.55
C ILE A 269 7.19 2.50 17.74
N SER A 270 6.40 3.43 17.19
CA SER A 270 6.96 4.54 16.40
C SER A 270 7.81 5.53 17.21
N THR A 271 7.58 5.64 18.52
CA THR A 271 8.15 6.68 19.38
C THR A 271 9.25 6.20 20.33
N ILE A 272 9.31 4.90 20.64
CA ILE A 272 10.31 4.30 21.52
C ILE A 272 11.33 3.53 20.67
N SER A 273 12.62 3.84 20.84
CA SER A 273 13.69 3.17 20.10
C SER A 273 14.03 1.79 20.67
N LYS A 274 14.68 0.94 19.85
CA LYS A 274 15.15 -0.39 20.31
C LYS A 274 16.22 -0.23 21.40
N GLU A 275 17.03 0.82 21.29
CA GLU A 275 18.07 1.18 22.26
C GLU A 275 17.47 1.60 23.61
N GLU A 276 16.37 2.37 23.61
CA GLU A 276 15.66 2.79 24.84
C GLU A 276 15.05 1.59 25.58
N ILE A 277 14.47 0.62 24.85
CA ILE A 277 13.93 -0.62 25.41
C ILE A 277 15.06 -1.46 26.03
N TYR A 278 16.18 -1.62 25.31
CA TYR A 278 17.35 -2.36 25.81
C TYR A 278 17.92 -1.71 27.08
N GLN A 279 18.09 -0.38 27.10
CA GLN A 279 18.56 0.36 28.26
C GLN A 279 17.61 0.24 29.46
N PHE A 280 16.30 0.33 29.23
CA PHE A 280 15.32 0.11 30.29
C PHE A 280 15.37 -1.30 30.87
N ASN A 281 15.57 -2.33 30.04
CA ASN A 281 15.64 -3.71 30.51
C ASN A 281 16.90 -4.00 31.32
N GLU A 282 18.04 -3.42 30.95
CA GLU A 282 19.30 -3.54 31.72
C GLU A 282 19.27 -2.73 33.03
N MET A 283 18.67 -1.54 33.04
CA MET A 283 18.71 -0.61 34.17
C MET A 283 17.48 -0.69 35.09
N GLY A 284 16.37 -1.23 34.58
CA GLY A 284 15.02 -1.19 35.16
C GLY A 284 14.88 -1.68 36.60
N PRO A 285 15.53 -2.79 37.01
CA PRO A 285 15.44 -3.30 38.39
C PRO A 285 15.97 -2.32 39.45
N ILE A 286 16.89 -1.42 39.06
CA ILE A 286 17.61 -0.53 39.97
C ILE A 286 17.26 0.94 39.73
N LEU A 287 16.60 1.27 38.60
CA LEU A 287 16.23 2.62 38.19
C LEU A 287 15.49 3.43 39.28
N TYR A 288 14.63 2.76 40.06
CA TYR A 288 13.84 3.38 41.14
C TYR A 288 14.53 3.33 42.52
N ASN A 289 15.60 2.55 42.67
CA ASN A 289 16.32 2.36 43.93
C ASN A 289 17.45 3.39 44.12
N ILE A 290 17.70 4.23 43.12
CA ILE A 290 18.74 5.26 43.18
C ILE A 290 18.13 6.58 43.67
N PRO A 291 18.77 7.27 44.64
CA PRO A 291 18.29 8.56 45.15
C PRO A 291 18.16 9.64 44.07
N PRO A 292 17.33 10.68 44.29
CA PRO A 292 17.23 11.82 43.40
C PRO A 292 18.57 12.53 43.17
N CYS A 293 18.77 13.09 41.97
CA CYS A 293 20.00 13.78 41.60
C CYS A 293 20.33 14.93 42.57
N ASP A 294 19.34 15.75 42.93
CA ASP A 294 19.55 16.90 43.81
C ASP A 294 19.95 16.50 45.23
N GLU A 295 19.46 15.35 45.72
CA GLU A 295 19.87 14.81 47.02
C GLU A 295 21.36 14.41 47.01
N LEU A 296 21.79 13.69 45.98
CA LEU A 296 23.20 13.29 45.83
C LEU A 296 24.10 14.51 45.64
N VAL A 297 23.68 15.50 44.85
CA VAL A 297 24.42 16.75 44.66
C VAL A 297 24.55 17.50 45.99
N ALA A 298 23.48 17.64 46.76
CA ALA A 298 23.51 18.32 48.06
C ALA A 298 24.45 17.61 49.05
N LYS A 299 24.41 16.27 49.11
CA LYS A 299 25.31 15.48 49.95
C LYS A 299 26.77 15.58 49.52
N ILE A 300 27.06 15.55 48.22
CA ILE A 300 28.42 15.75 47.68
C ILE A 300 28.93 17.16 48.02
N GLN A 301 28.11 18.19 47.86
CA GLN A 301 28.47 19.56 48.24
C GLN A 301 28.77 19.66 49.75
N ARG A 302 27.93 19.04 50.60
CA ARG A 302 28.15 19.00 52.05
C ARG A 302 29.46 18.28 52.42
N ILE A 303 29.82 17.20 51.73
CA ILE A 303 31.12 16.54 51.88
C ILE A 303 32.25 17.51 51.53
N MET A 304 32.15 18.25 50.42
CA MET A 304 33.15 19.23 50.00
C MET A 304 33.31 20.38 51.00
N ASP A 305 32.22 20.84 51.61
CA ASP A 305 32.23 21.90 52.62
C ASP A 305 32.94 21.45 53.91
N ILE A 306 32.56 20.29 54.45
CA ILE A 306 33.19 19.76 55.67
C ILE A 306 34.66 19.42 55.42
N ARG A 307 35.00 18.91 54.23
CA ARG A 307 36.36 18.50 53.86
C ARG A 307 37.39 19.62 54.05
N ARG A 308 37.02 20.89 53.85
CA ARG A 308 37.93 22.04 54.02
C ARG A 308 38.50 22.12 55.43
N ASN A 309 37.68 21.85 56.44
CA ASN A 309 38.05 21.96 57.86
C ASN A 309 38.30 20.61 58.54
N TYR A 310 38.07 19.49 57.84
CA TYR A 310 38.12 18.14 58.38
C TYR A 310 39.46 17.79 59.06
N ILE A 311 40.60 18.24 58.50
CA ILE A 311 41.93 18.06 59.12
C ILE A 311 41.99 18.82 60.46
N GLY A 312 41.43 20.03 60.51
CA GLY A 312 41.33 20.85 61.73
C GLY A 312 40.48 20.17 62.80
N TYR A 313 39.33 19.62 62.43
CA TYR A 313 38.47 18.85 63.34
C TYR A 313 39.19 17.62 63.90
N LYS A 314 39.88 16.85 63.05
CA LYS A 314 40.67 15.69 63.51
C LYS A 314 41.78 16.09 64.48
N LYS A 315 42.41 17.24 64.27
CA LYS A 315 43.45 17.76 65.16
C LYS A 315 42.87 18.18 66.51
N ALA A 316 41.68 18.78 66.54
CA ALA A 316 41.03 19.27 67.75
C ALA A 316 40.71 18.15 68.77
N VAL A 317 40.47 16.93 68.27
CA VAL A 317 40.11 15.77 69.09
C VAL A 317 41.19 14.69 69.10
N LYS A 318 42.42 15.03 68.68
CA LYS A 318 43.53 14.07 68.52
C LYS A 318 43.86 13.30 69.81
N ASN A 319 43.68 13.93 70.97
CA ASN A 319 43.95 13.33 72.29
C ASN A 319 42.69 12.71 72.93
N TRP A 320 41.63 12.50 72.16
CA TRP A 320 40.38 11.93 72.66
C TRP A 320 40.21 10.54 72.03
N CYS A 321 39.96 9.54 72.87
CA CYS A 321 39.56 8.22 72.40
C CYS A 321 38.07 8.26 72.08
N ILE A 322 37.76 8.35 70.78
CA ILE A 322 36.40 8.54 70.28
C ILE A 322 35.97 7.31 69.49
N SER A 323 34.82 6.76 69.87
CA SER A 323 34.02 5.94 68.96
C SER A 323 33.18 6.91 68.12
N TYR A 324 33.50 7.03 66.82
CA TYR A 324 32.74 7.86 65.89
C TYR A 324 31.38 7.22 65.64
N ASN A 325 30.41 7.52 66.50
CA ASN A 325 29.03 7.07 66.39
C ASN A 325 28.07 8.26 66.51
N SER A 326 27.01 8.25 65.73
CA SER A 326 26.04 9.36 65.56
C SER A 326 25.00 9.48 66.66
N ASP A 327 25.05 8.62 67.68
CA ASP A 327 23.99 8.50 68.70
C ASP A 327 24.07 9.53 69.84
N TYR A 328 25.06 10.41 69.83
CA TYR A 328 25.15 11.47 70.82
C TYR A 328 24.19 12.61 70.48
N ASP A 329 23.43 13.08 71.48
CA ASP A 329 22.69 14.34 71.39
C ASP A 329 23.66 15.52 71.55
N TYR A 330 24.37 15.81 70.46
CA TYR A 330 25.37 16.88 70.41
C TYR A 330 24.77 18.24 70.81
N ASP A 331 23.51 18.51 70.45
CA ASP A 331 22.86 19.78 70.74
C ASP A 331 22.52 19.89 72.23
N TYR A 332 22.10 18.80 72.88
CA TYR A 332 21.91 18.78 74.34
C TYR A 332 23.23 18.89 75.10
N ILE A 333 24.27 18.18 74.67
CA ILE A 333 25.61 18.28 75.29
C ILE A 333 26.15 19.70 75.18
N ILE A 334 26.10 20.31 73.99
CA ILE A 334 26.55 21.69 73.78
C ILE A 334 25.76 22.66 74.66
N ARG A 335 24.43 22.55 74.73
CA ARG A 335 23.61 23.41 75.61
C ARG A 335 23.98 23.26 77.09
N LEU A 336 24.24 22.04 77.55
CA LEU A 336 24.65 21.80 78.94
C LEU A 336 26.03 22.39 79.24
N LEU A 337 26.98 22.26 78.30
CA LEU A 337 28.30 22.89 78.40
C LEU A 337 28.19 24.42 78.41
N GLU A 338 27.37 25.01 77.54
CA GLU A 338 27.10 26.45 77.50
C GLU A 338 26.44 26.95 78.78
N SER A 339 25.44 26.25 79.32
CA SER A 339 24.78 26.66 80.57
C SER A 339 25.73 26.60 81.77
N THR A 340 26.62 25.60 81.78
CA THR A 340 27.64 25.46 82.84
C THR A 340 28.68 26.57 82.74
N GLN A 341 29.11 26.89 81.52
CA GLN A 341 29.99 28.02 81.26
C GLN A 341 29.36 29.33 81.76
N ARG A 342 28.10 29.61 81.41
CA ARG A 342 27.40 30.83 81.88
C ARG A 342 27.28 30.88 83.40
N PHE A 343 27.08 29.75 84.08
CA PHE A 343 27.07 29.72 85.55
C PHE A 343 28.44 30.11 86.12
N LEU A 344 29.54 29.57 85.57
CA LEU A 344 30.88 29.94 85.98
C LEU A 344 31.19 31.42 85.68
N GLU A 345 30.64 31.98 84.61
CA GLU A 345 30.72 33.41 84.30
C GLU A 345 29.92 34.27 85.29
N ASP A 346 28.73 33.84 85.69
CA ASP A 346 27.83 34.58 86.60
C ASP A 346 28.41 34.72 88.01
N ILE A 347 29.06 33.67 88.52
CA ILE A 347 29.70 33.72 89.84
C ILE A 347 31.10 34.33 89.82
N LYS A 348 31.66 34.58 88.63
CA LYS A 348 33.03 35.08 88.48
C LYS A 348 33.19 36.42 89.18
N ASP A 349 34.30 36.59 89.90
CA ASP A 349 34.63 37.79 90.67
C ASP A 349 33.62 38.12 91.80
N SER A 350 32.74 37.17 92.16
CA SER A 350 31.81 37.28 93.29
C SER A 350 32.30 36.51 94.52
N TRP A 351 31.75 36.82 95.69
CA TRP A 351 32.04 36.06 96.92
C TRP A 351 31.63 34.57 96.83
N ILE A 352 30.66 34.24 95.96
CA ILE A 352 30.24 32.86 95.69
C ILE A 352 31.35 32.07 94.98
N GLN A 353 32.24 32.72 94.21
CA GLN A 353 33.42 32.06 93.65
C GLN A 353 34.34 31.53 94.76
N ASN A 354 34.49 32.26 95.87
CA ASN A 354 35.28 31.80 97.01
C ASN A 354 34.71 30.49 97.59
N ILE A 355 33.38 30.33 97.57
CA ILE A 355 32.72 29.08 97.96
C ILE A 355 33.09 27.95 97.00
N LEU A 356 33.13 28.18 95.69
CA LEU A 356 33.58 27.18 94.71
C LEU A 356 35.04 26.75 94.99
N GLU A 357 35.92 27.69 95.29
CA GLU A 357 37.33 27.40 95.60
C GLU A 357 37.52 26.65 96.93
N CYS A 358 36.74 26.99 97.97
CA CYS A 358 36.79 26.32 99.25
C CYS A 358 36.18 24.91 99.20
N THR A 359 35.06 24.74 98.49
CA THR A 359 34.42 23.42 98.32
C THR A 359 35.25 22.45 97.46
N LYS A 360 36.14 22.96 96.59
CA LYS A 360 37.16 22.17 95.90
C LYS A 360 38.16 21.51 96.86
N LYS A 361 38.38 22.09 98.05
CA LYS A 361 39.46 21.69 98.99
C LYS A 361 39.03 20.70 100.08
N GLY A 362 37.74 20.39 100.28
CA GLY A 362 37.34 19.32 101.22
C GLY A 362 35.84 19.19 101.52
N GLU A 363 35.41 17.95 101.80
CA GLU A 363 34.00 17.56 102.05
C GLU A 363 33.39 18.16 103.33
N THR A 364 34.23 18.50 104.31
CA THR A 364 33.80 19.13 105.56
C THR A 364 33.14 20.49 105.29
N VAL A 365 33.70 21.30 104.40
CA VAL A 365 33.16 22.62 104.02
C VAL A 365 31.80 22.48 103.37
N LYS A 366 31.64 21.50 102.46
CA LYS A 366 30.35 21.20 101.82
C LYS A 366 29.28 20.84 102.85
N THR A 367 29.61 19.98 103.82
CA THR A 367 28.67 19.55 104.86
C THR A 367 28.21 20.72 105.74
N VAL A 368 29.14 21.62 106.12
CA VAL A 368 28.81 22.82 106.91
C VAL A 368 27.89 23.74 106.10
N LEU A 369 28.24 24.07 104.86
CA LEU A 369 27.44 24.93 104.00
C LEU A 369 26.03 24.34 103.74
N GLN A 370 25.92 23.02 103.55
CA GLN A 370 24.62 22.34 103.42
C GLN A 370 23.76 22.55 104.67
N GLN A 371 24.31 22.36 105.87
CA GLN A 371 23.57 22.57 107.10
C GLN A 371 23.15 24.03 107.27
N THR A 372 24.04 24.98 106.94
CA THR A 372 23.74 26.42 106.99
C THR A 372 22.60 26.76 106.04
N ILE A 373 22.67 26.33 104.78
CA ILE A 373 21.60 26.54 103.79
C ILE A 373 20.27 25.96 104.25
N LEU A 374 20.26 24.73 104.76
CA LEU A 374 19.04 24.08 105.22
C LEU A 374 18.37 24.86 106.37
N LYS A 375 19.17 25.34 107.33
CA LYS A 375 18.69 26.15 108.44
C LYS A 375 18.23 27.53 108.00
N THR A 376 18.97 28.21 107.11
CA THR A 376 18.56 29.50 106.55
C THR A 376 17.25 29.37 105.79
N ASN A 377 17.11 28.37 104.92
CA ASN A 377 15.85 28.08 104.22
C ASN A 377 14.68 27.81 105.17
N TYR A 378 14.93 27.09 106.28
CA TYR A 378 13.91 26.89 107.31
C TYR A 378 13.46 28.21 107.93
N TYR A 379 14.38 29.11 108.25
CA TYR A 379 14.05 30.42 108.80
C TYR A 379 13.30 31.31 107.80
N ILE A 380 13.75 31.39 106.54
CA ILE A 380 13.04 32.13 105.48
C ILE A 380 11.58 31.67 105.39
N LYS A 381 11.35 30.34 105.36
CA LYS A 381 9.99 29.77 105.34
C LYS A 381 9.19 30.10 106.60
N LYS A 382 9.82 30.03 107.78
CA LYS A 382 9.17 30.32 109.06
C LYS A 382 8.76 31.79 109.16
N ILE A 383 9.64 32.71 108.78
CA ILE A 383 9.34 34.16 108.70
C ILE A 383 8.16 34.38 107.75
N GLY A 384 8.19 33.79 106.55
CA GLY A 384 7.08 33.86 105.60
C GLY A 384 5.76 33.33 106.16
N SER A 385 5.77 32.25 106.92
CA SER A 385 4.54 31.71 107.55
C SER A 385 3.99 32.61 108.66
N ILE A 386 4.85 33.22 109.49
CA ILE A 386 4.42 34.09 110.59
C ILE A 386 3.92 35.43 110.02
N ALA A 387 4.64 36.00 109.06
CA ALA A 387 4.28 37.25 108.39
C ALA A 387 2.88 37.19 107.77
N LYS A 388 2.45 36.01 107.29
CA LYS A 388 1.10 35.77 106.77
C LYS A 388 0.02 35.89 107.85
N GLU A 389 0.26 35.41 109.07
CA GLU A 389 -0.73 35.43 110.16
C GLU A 389 -0.87 36.80 110.82
N ILE A 390 0.19 37.62 110.82
CA ILE A 390 0.16 38.97 111.40
C ILE A 390 -0.12 40.08 110.37
N SER A 391 -0.24 39.73 109.10
CA SER A 391 -0.47 40.69 108.01
C SER A 391 -1.76 41.48 108.23
N GLY A 392 -1.67 42.80 108.10
CA GLY A 392 -2.80 43.72 108.33
C GLY A 392 -2.92 44.23 109.76
N HIS A 393 -2.07 43.78 110.68
CA HIS A 393 -2.02 44.27 112.05
C HIS A 393 -0.76 45.08 112.33
N SER A 394 -0.90 46.17 113.09
CA SER A 394 0.24 46.94 113.61
C SER A 394 0.49 46.57 115.07
N VAL A 395 1.66 46.00 115.36
CA VAL A 395 2.04 45.63 116.73
C VAL A 395 3.13 46.58 117.23
N GLU A 396 2.86 47.21 118.38
CA GLU A 396 3.85 47.95 119.15
C GLU A 396 4.27 47.08 120.33
N ILE A 397 5.58 46.92 120.54
CA ILE A 397 6.16 46.17 121.66
C ILE A 397 7.13 47.07 122.44
N PRO A 398 7.40 46.77 123.72
CA PRO A 398 8.46 47.42 124.49
C PRO A 398 9.81 47.34 123.75
N LYS A 399 10.46 48.49 123.52
CA LYS A 399 11.77 48.55 122.84
C LYS A 399 12.96 48.41 123.80
N ASP A 400 12.70 48.46 125.09
CA ASP A 400 13.69 48.47 126.18
C ASP A 400 13.99 47.06 126.73
N MET A 401 13.51 46.00 126.09
CA MET A 401 13.64 44.61 126.55
C MET A 401 14.18 43.70 125.43
N ASP A 402 15.03 42.75 125.83
CA ASP A 402 15.57 41.71 124.94
C ASP A 402 14.43 40.88 124.31
N VAL A 403 14.52 40.63 123.00
CA VAL A 403 13.43 39.98 122.25
C VAL A 403 13.15 38.57 122.77
N ASN A 404 14.14 37.81 123.22
CA ASN A 404 13.93 36.45 123.72
C ASN A 404 13.28 36.48 125.10
N VAL A 405 13.71 37.40 125.98
CA VAL A 405 13.03 37.64 127.26
C VAL A 405 11.57 38.06 127.01
N LEU A 406 11.34 38.87 125.99
CA LEU A 406 10.01 39.33 125.60
C LEU A 406 9.14 38.18 125.08
N VAL A 407 9.70 37.20 124.35
CA VAL A 407 8.98 35.97 123.95
C VAL A 407 8.51 35.20 125.19
N ASP A 408 9.42 34.94 126.14
CA ASP A 408 9.15 34.11 127.31
C ASP A 408 8.09 34.74 128.22
N GLU A 409 8.24 36.01 128.57
CA GLU A 409 7.28 36.74 129.39
C GLU A 409 5.93 36.91 128.67
N PHE A 410 5.95 37.18 127.36
CA PHE A 410 4.71 37.32 126.60
C PHE A 410 3.97 35.98 126.44
N ASN A 411 4.68 34.85 126.41
CA ASN A 411 4.06 33.54 126.44
C ASN A 411 3.25 33.32 127.72
N VAL A 412 3.76 33.76 128.88
CA VAL A 412 3.02 33.72 130.14
C VAL A 412 1.74 34.57 130.06
N ILE A 413 1.82 35.76 129.46
CA ILE A 413 0.66 36.64 129.22
C ILE A 413 -0.36 35.97 128.29
N TYR A 414 0.09 35.42 127.17
CA TYR A 414 -0.78 34.78 126.18
C TYR A 414 -1.50 33.57 126.77
N ASN A 415 -0.80 32.73 127.54
CA ASN A 415 -1.40 31.57 128.21
C ASN A 415 -2.53 31.98 129.15
N GLN A 416 -2.39 33.13 129.83
CA GLN A 416 -3.46 33.63 130.69
C GLN A 416 -4.68 34.10 129.90
N TYR A 417 -4.47 34.75 128.75
CA TYR A 417 -5.57 35.09 127.83
C TYR A 417 -6.23 33.85 127.24
N GLU A 418 -5.46 32.81 126.95
CA GLU A 418 -5.97 31.55 126.43
C GLU A 418 -6.83 30.79 127.45
N GLN A 419 -6.40 30.72 128.71
CA GLN A 419 -7.09 29.96 129.75
C GLN A 419 -8.31 30.67 130.33
N LYS A 420 -8.22 32.00 130.57
CA LYS A 420 -9.23 32.75 131.33
C LYS A 420 -9.95 33.83 130.51
N GLY A 421 -9.59 34.01 129.24
CA GLY A 421 -10.18 35.00 128.32
C GLY A 421 -9.84 36.46 128.62
N ARG A 422 -9.33 36.77 129.82
CA ARG A 422 -8.92 38.11 130.25
C ARG A 422 -7.81 38.06 131.30
N VAL A 423 -7.00 39.12 131.36
CA VAL A 423 -6.03 39.30 132.43
C VAL A 423 -6.64 40.11 133.60
N GLY A 424 -6.99 39.40 134.68
CA GLY A 424 -7.61 40.00 135.88
C GLY A 424 -6.65 40.80 136.76
N LYS A 425 -7.20 41.65 137.65
CA LYS A 425 -6.42 42.54 138.54
C LYS A 425 -5.43 41.79 139.45
N LEU A 426 -5.79 40.60 139.94
CA LEU A 426 -4.90 39.76 140.75
C LEU A 426 -3.65 39.30 139.97
N PHE A 427 -3.78 38.91 138.70
CA PHE A 427 -2.63 38.51 137.88
C PHE A 427 -1.66 39.68 137.65
N LYS A 428 -2.20 40.88 137.43
CA LYS A 428 -1.39 42.09 137.27
C LYS A 428 -0.58 42.42 138.53
N LEU A 429 -1.14 42.18 139.72
CA LEU A 429 -0.44 42.38 141.00
C LEU A 429 0.70 41.37 141.22
N PHE A 430 0.54 40.10 140.84
CA PHE A 430 1.56 39.07 141.04
C PHE A 430 2.63 39.02 139.94
N HIS A 431 2.38 39.62 138.77
CA HIS A 431 3.33 39.64 137.64
C HIS A 431 3.60 41.07 137.15
N SER A 432 4.50 41.78 137.84
CA SER A 432 4.81 43.19 137.58
C SER A 432 5.45 43.44 136.19
N GLN A 433 6.31 42.53 135.72
CA GLN A 433 6.93 42.63 134.38
C GLN A 433 5.91 42.38 133.25
N CYS A 434 5.08 41.34 133.40
CA CYS A 434 3.97 41.10 132.49
C CYS A 434 3.00 42.29 132.42
N GLN A 435 2.83 43.01 133.54
CA GLN A 435 2.01 44.22 133.57
C GLN A 435 2.62 45.36 132.75
N ASP A 436 3.94 45.55 132.77
CA ASP A 436 4.60 46.57 131.95
C ASP A 436 4.48 46.25 130.45
N ILE A 437 4.68 44.97 130.09
CA ILE A 437 4.46 44.48 128.72
C ILE A 437 3.00 44.71 128.29
N LEU A 438 2.00 44.38 129.11
CA LEU A 438 0.59 44.62 128.79
C LEU A 438 0.23 46.12 128.66
N ASN A 439 0.99 47.00 129.31
CA ASN A 439 0.76 48.45 129.22
C ASN A 439 1.37 49.06 127.97
N LYS A 440 2.55 48.58 127.58
CA LYS A 440 3.33 49.08 126.44
C LYS A 440 2.98 48.37 125.14
N CYS A 441 2.54 47.12 125.19
CA CYS A 441 2.21 46.36 124.00
C CYS A 441 0.82 46.72 123.49
N ARG A 442 0.75 47.06 122.20
CA ARG A 442 -0.49 47.41 121.52
C ARG A 442 -0.62 46.64 120.22
N VAL A 443 -1.85 46.24 119.92
CA VAL A 443 -2.22 45.70 118.60
C VAL A 443 -3.27 46.63 118.03
N ASP A 444 -2.99 47.16 116.85
CA ASP A 444 -3.80 48.15 116.14
C ASP A 444 -4.09 49.40 116.99
N GLY A 445 -3.05 49.88 117.69
CA GLY A 445 -3.11 51.03 118.61
C GLY A 445 -3.87 50.78 119.92
N LYS A 446 -4.47 49.60 120.10
CA LYS A 446 -5.27 49.24 121.27
C LYS A 446 -4.47 48.39 122.25
N LYS A 447 -4.76 48.55 123.54
CA LYS A 447 -4.23 47.63 124.56
C LYS A 447 -4.76 46.23 124.30
N ILE A 448 -3.97 45.23 124.67
CA ILE A 448 -4.36 43.84 124.51
C ILE A 448 -5.48 43.52 125.48
N GLU A 449 -6.67 43.26 124.94
CA GLU A 449 -7.88 42.95 125.71
C GLU A 449 -8.53 41.63 125.26
N SER A 450 -8.16 41.11 124.08
CA SER A 450 -8.67 39.84 123.56
C SER A 450 -7.57 38.79 123.36
N LYS A 451 -7.98 37.51 123.34
CA LYS A 451 -7.10 36.39 122.98
C LYS A 451 -6.49 36.57 121.60
N GLU A 452 -7.25 37.10 120.65
CA GLU A 452 -6.81 37.29 119.27
C GLU A 452 -5.72 38.36 119.15
N GLN A 453 -5.88 39.50 119.85
CA GLN A 453 -4.83 40.52 119.96
C GLN A 453 -3.58 39.96 120.64
N ALA A 454 -3.74 39.14 121.69
CA ALA A 454 -2.61 38.49 122.33
C ALA A 454 -1.91 37.52 121.37
N LYS A 455 -2.64 36.79 120.53
CA LYS A 455 -2.06 35.87 119.52
C LYS A 455 -1.21 36.63 118.51
N ILE A 456 -1.73 37.72 117.96
CA ILE A 456 -1.05 38.55 116.96
C ILE A 456 0.25 39.14 117.53
N ALA A 457 0.18 39.68 118.76
CA ALA A 457 1.37 40.22 119.43
C ALA A 457 2.43 39.12 119.68
N LYS A 458 2.02 37.93 120.15
CA LYS A 458 2.93 36.79 120.33
C LYS A 458 3.64 36.43 119.02
N LEU A 459 2.89 36.29 117.93
CA LEU A 459 3.44 35.94 116.61
C LEU A 459 4.41 37.01 116.10
N TYR A 460 4.11 38.30 116.30
CA TYR A 460 5.02 39.39 115.91
C TYR A 460 6.36 39.32 116.69
N ILE A 461 6.30 39.02 117.98
CA ILE A 461 7.49 38.86 118.83
C ILE A 461 8.29 37.62 118.40
N GLU A 462 7.62 36.51 118.13
CA GLU A 462 8.26 35.30 117.60
C GLU A 462 8.93 35.55 116.24
N GLN A 463 8.32 36.34 115.34
CA GLN A 463 8.93 36.70 114.06
C GLN A 463 10.27 37.42 114.27
N ARG A 464 10.33 38.39 115.21
CA ARG A 464 11.55 39.14 115.50
C ARG A 464 12.69 38.25 116.02
N SER A 465 12.39 37.28 116.88
CA SER A 465 13.38 36.32 117.38
C SER A 465 13.92 35.41 116.27
N VAL A 466 13.05 34.97 115.35
CA VAL A 466 13.44 34.14 114.20
C VAL A 466 14.28 34.95 113.21
N GLU A 467 13.91 36.20 112.94
CA GLU A 467 14.67 37.15 112.12
C GLU A 467 16.10 37.33 112.67
N GLU A 468 16.25 37.60 113.97
CA GLU A 468 17.56 37.78 114.60
C GLU A 468 18.40 36.50 114.57
N SER A 469 17.78 35.34 114.78
CA SER A 469 18.44 34.03 114.68
C SER A 469 18.96 33.73 113.28
N MET A 470 18.19 34.07 112.24
CA MET A 470 18.59 33.88 110.84
C MET A 470 19.73 34.81 110.44
N LYS A 471 19.61 36.10 110.80
CA LYS A 471 20.67 37.10 110.58
C LYS A 471 21.98 36.66 111.22
N ASN A 472 21.94 36.21 112.47
CA ASN A 472 23.14 35.73 113.16
C ASN A 472 23.73 34.47 112.51
N LEU A 473 22.89 33.50 112.12
CA LEU A 473 23.36 32.31 111.42
C LEU A 473 24.05 32.68 110.10
N TRP A 474 23.41 33.50 109.26
CA TRP A 474 23.95 33.88 107.96
C TRP A 474 25.24 34.68 108.11
N ASN A 475 25.26 35.74 108.93
CA ASN A 475 26.43 36.60 109.08
C ASN A 475 27.62 35.83 109.67
N ASN A 476 27.39 34.93 110.63
CA ASN A 476 28.47 34.15 111.23
C ASN A 476 29.02 33.06 110.29
N SER A 477 28.17 32.50 109.42
CA SER A 477 28.57 31.40 108.53
C SER A 477 29.03 31.84 107.15
N MET A 478 28.49 32.93 106.60
CA MET A 478 28.76 33.35 105.23
C MET A 478 29.78 34.48 105.11
N SER A 479 30.04 35.24 106.19
CA SER A 479 31.03 36.32 106.19
C SER A 479 32.45 35.81 105.94
N GLU A 480 32.78 34.57 106.31
CA GLU A 480 34.10 33.97 106.03
C GLU A 480 34.38 33.78 104.53
N TYR A 481 33.32 33.73 103.71
CA TYR A 481 33.41 33.63 102.25
C TYR A 481 33.31 35.00 101.54
N GLY A 482 33.07 36.07 102.30
CA GLY A 482 32.95 37.44 101.78
C GLY A 482 31.52 37.93 101.55
N ALA A 483 30.50 37.25 102.08
CA ALA A 483 29.11 37.75 102.01
C ALA A 483 28.93 39.03 102.84
N GLU A 484 28.13 39.97 102.34
CA GLU A 484 27.76 41.18 103.08
C GLU A 484 26.93 40.84 104.33
N GLN A 485 27.14 41.60 105.40
CA GLN A 485 26.40 41.41 106.65
C GLN A 485 24.96 41.90 106.48
N ILE A 486 24.00 41.04 106.83
CA ILE A 486 22.59 41.42 106.89
C ILE A 486 22.40 42.30 108.12
N GLU A 487 21.97 43.55 107.91
CA GLU A 487 21.58 44.45 109.00
C GLU A 487 20.09 44.32 109.34
N ASP A 488 19.22 44.36 108.33
CA ASP A 488 17.77 44.26 108.48
C ASP A 488 17.17 43.25 107.49
N ILE A 489 16.13 42.52 107.94
CA ILE A 489 15.43 41.55 107.10
C ILE A 489 14.26 42.23 106.41
N ASN A 490 14.31 42.28 105.08
CA ASN A 490 13.24 42.72 104.20
C ASN A 490 13.04 41.73 103.04
N LEU A 491 12.00 41.94 102.22
CA LEU A 491 11.67 41.05 101.10
C LEU A 491 12.82 40.90 100.10
N ASN A 492 13.54 41.96 99.77
CA ASN A 492 14.66 41.90 98.81
C ASN A 492 15.83 41.07 99.35
N VAL A 493 16.15 41.22 100.64
CA VAL A 493 17.18 40.40 101.30
C VAL A 493 16.78 38.93 101.27
N LEU A 494 15.53 38.60 101.59
CA LEU A 494 15.05 37.22 101.53
C LEU A 494 15.16 36.63 100.12
N THR A 495 14.78 37.39 99.08
CA THR A 495 14.90 36.93 97.68
C THR A 495 16.36 36.76 97.24
N ASN A 496 17.26 37.68 97.59
CA ASN A 496 18.68 37.56 97.26
C ASN A 496 19.30 36.34 97.96
N LEU A 497 18.93 36.09 99.23
CA LEU A 497 19.38 34.91 99.96
C LEU A 497 18.90 33.62 99.30
N GLU A 498 17.68 33.57 98.79
CA GLU A 498 17.19 32.41 98.05
C GLU A 498 18.01 32.16 96.76
N ASP A 499 18.39 33.21 96.02
CA ASP A 499 19.26 33.09 94.83
C ASP A 499 20.67 32.61 95.19
N ASP A 500 21.30 33.22 96.20
CA ASP A 500 22.62 32.83 96.69
C ASP A 500 22.63 31.38 97.18
N ILE A 501 21.59 30.98 97.92
CA ILE A 501 21.39 29.60 98.37
C ILE A 501 21.33 28.64 97.18
N ASN A 502 20.60 28.98 96.12
CA ASN A 502 20.49 28.14 94.92
C ASN A 502 21.85 27.99 94.21
N LYS A 503 22.61 29.08 94.09
CA LYS A 503 23.96 29.08 93.51
C LYS A 503 24.92 28.22 94.34
N ILE A 504 24.90 28.37 95.66
CA ILE A 504 25.72 27.57 96.57
C ILE A 504 25.31 26.08 96.51
N ASP A 505 24.02 25.76 96.40
CA ASP A 505 23.55 24.37 96.26
C ASP A 505 24.02 23.71 94.95
N VAL A 506 24.16 24.48 93.86
CA VAL A 506 24.79 23.99 92.61
C VAL A 506 26.27 23.67 92.85
N ILE A 507 27.00 24.53 93.56
CA ILE A 507 28.43 24.36 93.86
C ILE A 507 28.68 23.17 94.78
N ILE A 508 27.91 23.04 95.86
CA ILE A 508 28.00 21.92 96.80
C ILE A 508 27.82 20.59 96.08
N ASN A 509 26.85 20.54 95.16
CA ASN A 509 26.51 19.34 94.40
C ASN A 509 27.15 19.31 93.00
N TRP A 510 28.26 20.03 92.77
CA TRP A 510 28.87 20.21 91.45
C TRP A 510 29.16 18.90 90.72
N ASP A 511 29.78 17.94 91.43
CA ASP A 511 30.15 16.66 90.84
C ASP A 511 28.91 15.91 90.30
N LYS A 512 27.82 15.85 91.09
CA LYS A 512 26.59 15.15 90.70
C LYS A 512 25.74 15.93 89.69
N LYS A 513 25.63 17.25 89.85
CA LYS A 513 24.74 18.09 89.03
C LYS A 513 25.35 18.45 87.67
N ILE A 514 26.67 18.54 87.57
CA ILE A 514 27.37 19.03 86.38
C ILE A 514 28.31 17.95 85.82
N LYS A 515 29.35 17.56 86.57
CA LYS A 515 30.41 16.67 86.07
C LYS A 515 29.87 15.31 85.63
N GLU A 516 29.19 14.57 86.51
CA GLU A 516 28.63 13.25 86.21
C GLU A 516 27.62 13.30 85.07
N LYS A 517 26.79 14.35 84.98
CA LYS A 517 25.84 14.51 83.87
C LYS A 517 26.56 14.66 82.53
N ILE A 518 27.56 15.55 82.46
CA ILE A 518 28.32 15.75 81.22
C ILE A 518 29.09 14.48 80.85
N VAL A 519 29.76 13.85 81.81
CA VAL A 519 30.51 12.60 81.58
C VAL A 519 29.58 11.47 81.11
N ASN A 520 28.41 11.30 81.73
CA ASN A 520 27.45 10.26 81.33
C ASN A 520 26.90 10.48 79.92
N LEU A 521 26.62 11.74 79.55
CA LEU A 521 26.16 12.09 78.20
C LEU A 521 27.26 11.90 77.14
N MET A 522 28.51 12.16 77.51
CA MET A 522 29.68 11.94 76.65
C MET A 522 30.16 10.48 76.65
N GLY A 523 29.69 9.67 77.62
CA GLY A 523 29.68 8.22 77.64
C GLY A 523 30.99 7.53 77.29
N LYS A 524 31.19 7.24 76.01
CA LYS A 524 32.35 6.47 75.48
C LYS A 524 33.53 7.34 75.07
N ILE A 525 33.42 8.65 75.19
CA ILE A 525 34.53 9.57 74.90
C ILE A 525 35.46 9.56 76.11
N VAL A 526 36.68 9.07 75.92
CA VAL A 526 37.71 9.07 76.97
C VAL A 526 38.74 10.15 76.64
N PHE A 527 38.97 11.06 77.58
CA PHE A 527 40.00 12.09 77.49
C PHE A 527 41.34 11.53 77.97
N LEU A 528 42.42 11.75 77.21
CA LEU A 528 43.77 11.32 77.62
C LEU A 528 44.42 12.28 78.62
N ASP A 529 43.95 13.54 78.65
CA ASP A 529 44.43 14.59 79.55
C ASP A 529 43.44 14.79 80.73
N GLU A 530 43.94 15.13 81.92
CA GLU A 530 43.08 15.47 83.07
C GLU A 530 42.22 16.71 82.78
N VAL A 531 40.91 16.61 83.04
CA VAL A 531 39.93 17.68 82.77
C VAL A 531 39.67 18.49 84.04
N ASP A 532 40.02 19.77 84.03
CA ASP A 532 39.67 20.69 85.12
C ASP A 532 38.24 21.21 84.97
N TRP A 533 37.30 20.55 85.65
CA TRP A 533 35.86 20.84 85.63
C TRP A 533 35.48 22.18 86.28
N TYR A 534 36.43 22.84 86.95
CA TYR A 534 36.21 24.11 87.63
C TYR A 534 36.73 25.30 86.82
N ASN A 535 37.39 25.05 85.68
CA ASN A 535 37.92 26.10 84.81
C ASN A 535 36.97 26.34 83.63
N ILE A 536 36.66 27.61 83.37
CA ILE A 536 35.82 28.04 82.25
C ILE A 536 36.38 27.66 80.87
N ASP A 537 37.71 27.73 80.67
CA ASP A 537 38.37 27.43 79.39
C ASP A 537 38.21 25.96 78.97
N THR A 538 38.01 25.08 79.94
CA THR A 538 37.72 23.67 79.73
C THR A 538 36.44 23.51 78.91
N TYR A 539 35.41 24.30 79.20
CA TYR A 539 34.10 24.18 78.54
C TYR A 539 34.15 24.65 77.08
N PHE A 540 34.93 25.69 76.75
CA PHE A 540 35.19 26.09 75.36
C PHE A 540 35.87 24.98 74.55
N LYS A 541 36.90 24.33 75.12
CA LYS A 541 37.59 23.21 74.48
C LYS A 541 36.66 22.01 74.29
N LEU A 542 35.84 21.70 75.29
CA LEU A 542 34.86 20.62 75.22
C LEU A 542 33.80 20.90 74.14
N GLN A 543 33.25 22.11 74.05
CA GLN A 543 32.29 22.50 73.01
C GLN A 543 32.87 22.33 71.61
N TYR A 544 34.07 22.87 71.35
CA TYR A 544 34.72 22.77 70.04
C TYR A 544 35.10 21.32 69.69
N GLY A 545 35.52 20.52 70.67
CA GLY A 545 35.79 19.09 70.48
C GLY A 545 34.53 18.29 70.16
N VAL A 546 33.43 18.50 70.89
CA VAL A 546 32.11 17.86 70.63
C VAL A 546 31.60 18.23 69.22
N LEU A 547 31.72 19.49 68.82
CA LEU A 547 31.38 19.95 67.47
C LEU A 547 32.26 19.29 66.40
N SER A 548 33.55 19.13 66.68
CA SER A 548 34.49 18.46 65.77
C SER A 548 34.14 16.98 65.59
N ILE A 549 33.72 16.27 66.65
CA ILE A 549 33.24 14.88 66.56
C ILE A 549 32.00 14.80 65.66
N ARG A 550 31.02 15.69 65.85
CA ARG A 550 29.80 15.75 65.04
C ARG A 550 30.13 15.86 63.56
N TYR A 551 31.00 16.79 63.17
CA TYR A 551 31.35 16.99 61.76
C TYR A 551 32.21 15.87 61.18
N ILE A 552 33.09 15.23 61.97
CA ILE A 552 33.83 14.05 61.51
C ILE A 552 32.89 12.87 61.28
N SER A 553 31.97 12.61 62.21
CA SER A 553 30.96 11.56 62.07
C SER A 553 30.04 11.83 60.87
N GLU A 554 29.58 13.07 60.69
CA GLU A 554 28.79 13.49 59.52
C GLU A 554 29.55 13.23 58.21
N TYR A 555 30.82 13.60 58.13
CA TYR A 555 31.65 13.37 56.94
C TYR A 555 31.82 11.88 56.59
N GLU A 556 32.13 11.04 57.57
CA GLU A 556 32.28 9.59 57.34
C GLU A 556 30.95 8.94 56.94
N ASN A 557 29.84 9.35 57.57
CA ASN A 557 28.51 8.85 57.22
C ASN A 557 28.11 9.25 55.79
N LEU A 558 28.35 10.50 55.40
CA LEU A 558 28.07 10.98 54.04
C LEU A 558 28.96 10.26 53.00
N LYS A 559 30.24 10.04 53.30
CA LYS A 559 31.14 9.29 52.42
C LYS A 559 30.74 7.82 52.28
N SER A 560 30.35 7.19 53.37
CA SER A 560 29.80 5.82 53.39
C SER A 560 28.52 5.71 52.58
N TYR A 561 27.61 6.68 52.73
CA TYR A 561 26.38 6.77 51.94
C TYR A 561 26.66 6.82 50.44
N ILE A 562 27.51 7.74 49.98
CA ILE A 562 27.90 7.85 48.56
C ILE A 562 28.58 6.56 48.07
N GLY A 563 29.46 5.97 48.87
CA GLY A 563 30.14 4.71 48.53
C GLY A 563 29.20 3.51 48.42
N ASN A 564 28.13 3.45 49.22
CA ASN A 564 27.12 2.39 49.13
C ASN A 564 26.28 2.53 47.86
N ILE A 565 25.90 3.75 47.48
CA ILE A 565 25.19 4.01 46.23
C ILE A 565 26.08 3.66 45.02
N GLU A 566 27.37 4.04 45.06
CA GLU A 566 28.32 3.67 44.01
C GLU A 566 28.42 2.15 43.82
N LYS A 567 28.57 1.39 44.92
CA LYS A 567 28.63 -0.09 44.88
C LYS A 567 27.35 -0.73 44.35
N LEU A 568 26.20 -0.14 44.65
CA LEU A 568 24.90 -0.64 44.20
C LEU A 568 24.76 -0.56 42.67
N ILE A 569 25.34 0.46 42.04
CA ILE A 569 25.22 0.69 40.59
C ILE A 569 26.48 0.30 39.80
N SER A 570 27.61 -0.01 40.44
CA SER A 570 28.91 -0.22 39.77
C SER A 570 28.95 -1.40 38.79
N ASN A 571 28.10 -2.40 39.01
CA ASN A 571 28.04 -3.63 38.20
C ASN A 571 26.87 -3.63 37.21
N VAL A 572 26.14 -2.52 37.10
CA VAL A 572 24.95 -2.40 36.26
C VAL A 572 25.34 -1.65 34.99
N LYS A 573 25.18 -2.29 33.83
CA LYS A 573 25.43 -1.66 32.54
C LYS A 573 24.51 -0.46 32.34
N GLY A 574 25.06 0.66 31.87
CA GLY A 574 24.33 1.92 31.67
C GLY A 574 24.46 2.95 32.79
N PHE A 575 25.09 2.60 33.93
CA PHE A 575 25.37 3.51 35.04
C PHE A 575 26.82 4.00 35.11
N GLU A 576 27.66 3.68 34.13
CA GLU A 576 29.11 3.92 34.15
C GLU A 576 29.45 5.41 34.33
N GLU A 577 28.70 6.30 33.66
CA GLU A 577 28.89 7.75 33.78
C GLU A 577 28.49 8.28 35.17
N ILE A 578 27.49 7.67 35.81
CA ILE A 578 27.05 8.04 37.17
C ILE A 578 28.09 7.54 38.20
N VAL A 579 28.58 6.31 38.06
CA VAL A 579 29.67 5.76 38.89
C VAL A 579 30.90 6.67 38.81
N LYS A 580 31.28 7.08 37.60
CA LYS A 580 32.40 8.00 37.37
C LYS A 580 32.18 9.34 38.06
N ALA A 581 30.97 9.91 37.97
CA ALA A 581 30.64 11.16 38.63
C ALA A 581 30.70 11.07 40.16
N LEU A 582 30.21 9.98 40.75
CA LEU A 582 30.26 9.75 42.20
C LEU A 582 31.70 9.58 42.71
N ARG A 583 32.53 8.81 42.03
CA ARG A 583 33.96 8.63 42.38
C ARG A 583 34.73 9.94 42.37
N ASN A 584 34.47 10.77 41.37
CA ASN A 584 35.15 12.04 41.18
C ASN A 584 34.52 13.18 41.98
N MET A 585 33.39 12.95 42.66
CA MET A 585 32.58 13.98 43.32
C MET A 585 32.18 15.11 42.35
N ASP A 586 31.95 14.78 41.07
CA ASP A 586 31.64 15.72 40.00
C ASP A 586 30.13 15.92 39.87
N THR A 587 29.66 17.06 40.40
CA THR A 587 28.24 17.41 40.39
C THR A 587 27.70 17.77 39.00
N LEU A 588 28.55 18.23 38.06
CA LEU A 588 28.14 18.60 36.71
C LEU A 588 27.93 17.35 35.85
N LEU A 589 28.89 16.43 35.87
CA LEU A 589 28.77 15.15 35.19
C LEU A 589 27.58 14.35 35.73
N LEU A 590 27.37 14.36 37.06
CA LEU A 590 26.23 13.70 37.68
C LEU A 590 24.89 14.22 37.14
N ARG A 591 24.73 15.56 37.04
CA ARG A 591 23.51 16.17 36.50
C ARG A 591 23.28 15.82 35.03
N GLN A 592 24.34 15.74 34.22
CA GLN A 592 24.23 15.35 32.81
C GLN A 592 23.80 13.88 32.65
N SER A 593 24.42 12.97 33.38
CA SER A 593 24.12 11.54 33.33
C SER A 593 22.69 11.22 33.80
N TYR A 594 22.18 11.95 34.81
CA TYR A 594 20.80 11.78 35.29
C TYR A 594 19.71 12.22 34.30
N LYS A 595 20.02 13.03 33.27
CA LYS A 595 19.04 13.36 32.22
C LYS A 595 18.56 12.11 31.47
N LYS A 596 19.48 11.16 31.21
CA LYS A 596 19.16 9.87 30.58
C LYS A 596 18.25 9.03 31.48
N ILE A 597 18.54 8.99 32.78
CA ILE A 597 17.72 8.31 33.79
C ILE A 597 16.31 8.90 33.86
N HIS A 598 16.19 10.23 33.84
CA HIS A 598 14.90 10.91 33.86
C HIS A 598 14.07 10.53 32.64
N ARG A 599 14.66 10.59 31.44
CA ARG A 599 14.02 10.17 30.20
C ARG A 599 13.54 8.71 30.27
N LEU A 600 14.38 7.79 30.76
CA LEU A 600 14.01 6.38 30.92
C LEU A 600 12.86 6.19 31.93
N LYS A 601 12.83 6.96 33.03
CA LYS A 601 11.71 6.96 33.99
C LYS A 601 10.42 7.50 33.39
N GLU A 602 10.48 8.56 32.59
CA GLU A 602 9.32 9.13 31.88
C GLU A 602 8.68 8.13 30.90
N ILE A 603 9.51 7.40 30.15
CA ILE A 603 9.03 6.43 29.14
C ILE A 603 8.78 5.03 29.71
N ALA A 604 9.18 4.74 30.95
CA ALA A 604 9.00 3.42 31.57
C ALA A 604 7.54 2.90 31.57
N PRO A 605 6.51 3.72 31.87
CA PRO A 605 5.11 3.27 31.76
C PRO A 605 4.75 2.89 30.31
N ASN A 606 5.26 3.64 29.34
CA ASN A 606 5.04 3.41 27.92
C ASN A 606 5.74 2.13 27.44
N ILE A 607 6.94 1.82 27.94
CA ILE A 607 7.67 0.57 27.63
C ILE A 607 6.91 -0.64 28.21
N ARG A 608 6.44 -0.57 29.46
CA ARG A 608 5.65 -1.66 30.06
C ARG A 608 4.30 -1.86 29.36
N GLU A 609 3.64 -0.78 28.96
CA GLU A 609 2.41 -0.83 28.15
C GLU A 609 2.71 -1.47 26.78
N LEU A 610 3.82 -1.09 26.15
CA LEU A 610 4.28 -1.67 24.89
C LEU A 610 4.52 -3.18 25.00
N GLU A 611 5.28 -3.63 26.01
CA GLU A 611 5.55 -5.06 26.26
C GLU A 611 4.25 -5.85 26.48
N TYR A 612 3.32 -5.32 27.29
CA TYR A 612 2.03 -5.95 27.54
C TYR A 612 1.17 -6.09 26.26
N LEU A 613 1.09 -5.03 25.45
CA LEU A 613 0.33 -5.05 24.21
C LEU A 613 0.99 -5.96 23.17
N LEU A 614 2.33 -5.95 23.07
CA LEU A 614 3.10 -6.84 22.21
C LEU A 614 2.88 -8.31 22.61
N GLU A 615 2.95 -8.65 23.90
CA GLU A 615 2.75 -10.03 24.37
C GLU A 615 1.36 -10.56 23.98
N LYS A 616 0.32 -9.73 24.12
CA LYS A 616 -1.05 -10.09 23.72
C LYS A 616 -1.19 -10.39 22.24
N VAL A 617 -0.57 -9.58 21.38
CA VAL A 617 -0.62 -9.78 19.92
C VAL A 617 0.27 -10.97 19.53
N ASN A 618 1.46 -11.09 20.12
CA ASN A 618 2.47 -12.11 19.78
C ASN A 618 1.97 -13.54 20.01
N LYS A 619 1.07 -13.77 20.98
CA LYS A 619 0.48 -15.09 21.25
C LYS A 619 -0.26 -15.69 20.05
N ARG A 620 -0.84 -14.84 19.19
CA ARG A 620 -1.67 -15.30 18.06
C ARG A 620 -1.18 -14.80 16.70
N CYS A 621 -0.53 -13.63 16.67
CA CYS A 621 -0.02 -12.98 15.46
C CYS A 621 1.48 -12.65 15.58
N PRO A 622 2.37 -13.66 15.69
CA PRO A 622 3.81 -13.43 15.83
C PRO A 622 4.45 -12.79 14.59
N LYS A 623 3.95 -13.07 13.37
CA LYS A 623 4.50 -12.46 12.15
C LYS A 623 4.19 -10.97 12.09
N LEU A 624 2.97 -10.57 12.47
CA LEU A 624 2.60 -9.17 12.59
C LEU A 624 3.51 -8.42 13.57
N VAL A 625 3.82 -9.01 14.72
CA VAL A 625 4.74 -8.41 15.70
C VAL A 625 6.14 -8.23 15.11
N GLN A 626 6.70 -9.25 14.44
CA GLN A 626 8.01 -9.13 13.78
C GLN A 626 8.01 -8.02 12.73
N ARG A 627 6.95 -7.94 11.93
CA ARG A 627 6.79 -6.91 10.89
C ARG A 627 6.75 -5.50 11.50
N LEU A 628 5.98 -5.30 12.57
CA LEU A 628 5.91 -4.01 13.27
C LEU A 628 7.26 -3.59 13.89
N LEU A 629 8.00 -4.54 14.48
CA LEU A 629 9.30 -4.25 15.12
C LEU A 629 10.43 -3.98 14.10
N ASN A 630 10.31 -4.52 12.88
CA ASN A 630 11.28 -4.38 11.80
C ASN A 630 10.93 -3.26 10.81
N GLU A 631 9.86 -2.51 11.04
CA GLU A 631 9.48 -1.39 10.18
C GLU A 631 10.51 -0.26 10.25
N GLU A 632 11.08 0.08 9.09
CA GLU A 632 12.06 1.15 8.92
C GLU A 632 11.39 2.53 8.83
N ASP A 633 10.22 2.62 8.20
CA ASP A 633 9.44 3.87 8.09
C ASP A 633 8.56 4.11 9.33
N ARG A 634 9.21 4.48 10.43
CA ARG A 634 8.57 4.76 11.73
C ARG A 634 7.56 5.92 11.65
N LEU A 635 7.78 6.91 10.77
CA LEU A 635 6.95 8.12 10.64
C LEU A 635 5.56 7.83 10.07
N ASN A 636 5.44 6.90 9.13
CA ASN A 636 4.18 6.56 8.48
C ASN A 636 3.48 5.32 9.05
N MET A 637 3.94 4.78 10.19
CA MET A 637 3.34 3.57 10.76
C MET A 637 1.85 3.73 11.10
N LEU A 638 1.44 4.89 11.62
CA LEU A 638 0.04 5.14 12.01
C LEU A 638 -0.92 5.23 10.82
N THR A 639 -0.42 5.69 9.66
CA THR A 639 -1.19 5.71 8.41
C THR A 639 -1.19 4.34 7.73
N LYS A 640 -0.06 3.64 7.77
CA LYS A 640 0.12 2.29 7.19
C LYS A 640 -0.68 1.21 7.92
N TYR A 641 -0.73 1.24 9.25
CA TYR A 641 -1.36 0.22 10.10
C TYR A 641 -2.63 0.74 10.78
N LYS A 642 -3.61 1.19 9.98
CA LYS A 642 -4.90 1.74 10.45
C LYS A 642 -6.02 0.69 10.36
N ASN A 643 -7.07 0.85 11.16
CA ASN A 643 -8.29 0.03 11.15
C ASN A 643 -7.99 -1.48 11.34
N PHE A 644 -7.38 -1.83 12.48
CA PHE A 644 -6.98 -3.21 12.80
C PHE A 644 -8.14 -4.20 12.76
N SER A 645 -9.34 -3.81 13.19
CA SER A 645 -10.55 -4.62 13.11
C SER A 645 -10.91 -5.00 11.67
N ILE A 646 -10.77 -4.08 10.72
CA ILE A 646 -11.04 -4.33 9.30
C ILE A 646 -9.95 -5.22 8.70
N ALA A 647 -8.68 -4.99 9.04
CA ALA A 647 -7.58 -5.86 8.61
C ALA A 647 -7.69 -7.28 9.18
N TRP A 648 -8.17 -7.41 10.42
CA TRP A 648 -8.48 -8.70 11.03
C TRP A 648 -9.58 -9.43 10.25
N SER A 649 -10.69 -8.75 9.95
CA SER A 649 -11.76 -9.29 9.10
C SER A 649 -11.27 -9.63 7.69
N TRP A 650 -10.40 -8.80 7.11
CA TRP A 650 -9.77 -9.07 5.82
C TRP A 650 -9.00 -10.39 5.85
N ARG A 651 -8.13 -10.59 6.85
CA ARG A 651 -7.36 -11.82 6.96
C ARG A 651 -8.22 -13.05 7.26
N GLN A 652 -9.28 -12.92 8.05
CA GLN A 652 -10.25 -14.00 8.29
C GLN A 652 -10.95 -14.46 7.01
N LEU A 653 -11.46 -13.50 6.23
CA LEU A 653 -12.14 -13.77 4.97
C LEU A 653 -11.16 -14.28 3.90
N SER A 654 -9.92 -13.77 3.89
CA SER A 654 -8.84 -14.27 3.02
C SER A 654 -8.52 -15.72 3.31
N ASN A 655 -8.34 -16.12 4.58
CA ASN A 655 -8.05 -17.51 4.93
C ASN A 655 -9.21 -18.45 4.58
N LEU A 656 -10.45 -18.02 4.87
CA LEU A 656 -11.64 -18.79 4.52
C LEU A 656 -11.77 -18.94 3.00
N LEU A 657 -11.48 -17.89 2.23
CA LEU A 657 -11.46 -17.94 0.78
C LEU A 657 -10.33 -18.84 0.27
N GLU A 658 -9.12 -18.76 0.83
CA GLU A 658 -7.99 -19.62 0.49
C GLU A 658 -8.27 -21.10 0.78
N GLU A 659 -8.94 -21.43 1.89
CA GLU A 659 -9.35 -22.79 2.23
C GLU A 659 -10.41 -23.34 1.28
N GLU A 660 -11.40 -22.51 0.91
CA GLU A 660 -12.39 -22.90 -0.10
C GLU A 660 -11.72 -23.02 -1.49
N LEU A 661 -10.84 -22.10 -1.87
CA LEU A 661 -10.10 -22.13 -3.15
C LEU A 661 -9.13 -23.30 -3.25
N LYS A 662 -8.45 -23.71 -2.17
CA LYS A 662 -7.58 -24.90 -2.17
C LYS A 662 -8.33 -26.19 -2.55
N LYS A 663 -9.64 -26.25 -2.31
CA LYS A 663 -10.50 -27.37 -2.74
C LYS A 663 -10.74 -27.37 -4.26
N PHE A 664 -10.60 -26.21 -4.92
CA PHE A 664 -10.93 -26.04 -6.33
C PHE A 664 -9.67 -25.66 -7.11
N GLN A 665 -9.11 -26.63 -7.82
CA GLN A 665 -7.96 -26.40 -8.69
C GLN A 665 -8.35 -25.64 -9.99
N VAL A 666 -9.11 -24.55 -9.89
CA VAL A 666 -9.64 -23.77 -11.03
C VAL A 666 -8.54 -23.34 -11.98
N GLU A 667 -7.39 -22.92 -11.46
CA GLU A 667 -6.23 -22.56 -12.27
C GLU A 667 -5.65 -23.76 -13.03
N ASN A 668 -5.60 -24.95 -12.40
CA ASN A 668 -5.19 -26.17 -13.09
C ASN A 668 -6.22 -26.56 -14.15
N ILE A 669 -7.52 -26.46 -13.87
CA ILE A 669 -8.59 -26.74 -14.82
C ILE A 669 -8.45 -25.81 -16.03
N LYS A 670 -8.32 -24.49 -15.82
CA LYS A 670 -8.11 -23.51 -16.90
C LYS A 670 -6.83 -23.78 -17.69
N LYS A 671 -5.73 -24.13 -17.01
CA LYS A 671 -4.46 -24.49 -17.66
C LYS A 671 -4.63 -25.75 -18.51
N ASN A 672 -5.32 -26.76 -18.02
CA ASN A 672 -5.60 -28.01 -18.72
C ASN A 672 -6.51 -27.78 -19.93
N ILE A 673 -7.56 -26.96 -19.81
CA ILE A 673 -8.42 -26.55 -20.94
C ILE A 673 -7.56 -25.92 -22.04
N ASN A 674 -6.65 -25.01 -21.69
CA ASN A 674 -5.79 -24.37 -22.67
C ASN A 674 -4.81 -25.36 -23.34
N LEU A 675 -4.27 -26.33 -22.58
CA LEU A 675 -3.43 -27.39 -23.12
C LEU A 675 -4.21 -28.28 -24.09
N GLU A 676 -5.42 -28.71 -23.73
CA GLU A 676 -6.28 -29.51 -24.61
C GLU A 676 -6.72 -28.72 -25.84
N LYS A 677 -7.05 -27.42 -25.74
CA LYS A 677 -7.33 -26.56 -26.91
C LYS A 677 -6.16 -26.51 -27.89
N LYS A 678 -4.92 -26.38 -27.39
CA LYS A 678 -3.71 -26.41 -28.23
C LYS A 678 -3.51 -27.78 -28.88
N LYS A 679 -3.78 -28.86 -28.14
CA LYS A 679 -3.72 -30.23 -28.65
C LYS A 679 -4.76 -30.46 -29.73
N GLU A 680 -6.00 -30.01 -29.53
CA GLU A 680 -7.09 -30.06 -30.51
C GLU A 680 -6.69 -29.34 -31.81
N ALA A 681 -6.18 -28.10 -31.71
CA ALA A 681 -5.72 -27.35 -32.88
C ALA A 681 -4.61 -28.08 -33.66
N CYS A 682 -3.65 -28.69 -32.95
CA CYS A 682 -2.58 -29.49 -33.57
C CYS A 682 -3.13 -30.74 -34.27
N LEU A 683 -4.05 -31.46 -33.63
CA LEU A 683 -4.71 -32.64 -34.18
C LEU A 683 -5.56 -32.29 -35.41
N VAL A 684 -6.33 -31.21 -35.38
CA VAL A 684 -7.11 -30.73 -36.53
C VAL A 684 -6.20 -30.36 -37.70
N LYS A 685 -5.11 -29.62 -37.45
CA LYS A 685 -4.14 -29.28 -38.49
C LYS A 685 -3.55 -30.52 -39.14
N GLY A 686 -3.09 -31.49 -38.35
CA GLY A 686 -2.54 -32.75 -38.85
C GLY A 686 -3.58 -33.62 -39.57
N LEU A 687 -4.83 -33.61 -39.11
CA LEU A 687 -5.93 -34.35 -39.75
C LEU A 687 -6.28 -33.77 -41.11
N VAL A 688 -6.37 -32.43 -41.20
CA VAL A 688 -6.62 -31.72 -42.47
C VAL A 688 -5.52 -32.02 -43.48
N GLU A 689 -4.25 -31.95 -43.08
CA GLU A 689 -3.12 -32.30 -43.94
C GLU A 689 -3.24 -33.73 -44.47
N LYS A 690 -3.35 -34.71 -43.57
CA LYS A 690 -3.40 -36.13 -43.97
C LYS A 690 -4.59 -36.43 -44.88
N LYS A 691 -5.80 -35.94 -44.53
CA LYS A 691 -7.00 -36.12 -45.36
C LYS A 691 -6.87 -35.46 -46.73
N ALA A 692 -6.37 -34.22 -46.79
CA ALA A 692 -6.20 -33.51 -48.05
C ALA A 692 -5.22 -34.22 -48.99
N TRP A 693 -4.09 -34.69 -48.45
CA TRP A 693 -3.11 -35.47 -49.20
C TRP A 693 -3.65 -36.84 -49.63
N PHE A 694 -4.33 -37.56 -48.72
CA PHE A 694 -4.97 -38.84 -49.04
C PHE A 694 -5.98 -38.68 -50.19
N ASN A 695 -6.90 -37.72 -50.08
CA ASN A 695 -7.94 -37.46 -51.08
C ASN A 695 -7.36 -37.05 -52.45
N THR A 696 -6.19 -36.40 -52.46
CA THR A 696 -5.54 -35.99 -53.71
C THR A 696 -4.78 -37.16 -54.33
N LEU A 697 -3.93 -37.84 -53.57
CA LEU A 697 -3.09 -38.95 -54.04
C LEU A 697 -3.93 -40.15 -54.46
N SER A 698 -5.05 -40.44 -53.78
CA SER A 698 -5.96 -41.53 -54.14
C SER A 698 -6.63 -41.37 -55.50
N LYS A 699 -6.60 -40.17 -56.09
CA LYS A 699 -7.13 -39.87 -57.43
C LYS A 699 -6.08 -40.00 -58.53
N ILE A 700 -4.79 -40.12 -58.20
CA ILE A 700 -3.70 -40.13 -59.17
C ILE A 700 -3.42 -41.56 -59.60
N GLY A 701 -3.88 -41.93 -60.79
CA GLY A 701 -3.54 -43.19 -61.45
C GLY A 701 -2.27 -43.09 -62.29
N GLU A 702 -1.94 -44.16 -63.00
CA GLU A 702 -0.73 -44.23 -63.86
C GLU A 702 -0.77 -43.24 -65.04
N SER A 703 -1.96 -42.92 -65.56
CA SER A 703 -2.12 -41.95 -66.66
C SER A 703 -1.81 -40.52 -66.19
N GLU A 704 -2.30 -40.16 -65.01
CA GLU A 704 -2.07 -38.87 -64.37
C GLU A 704 -0.59 -38.72 -64.00
N LYS A 705 0.06 -39.77 -63.46
CA LYS A 705 1.50 -39.78 -63.19
C LYS A 705 2.31 -39.47 -64.46
N ARG A 706 2.01 -40.14 -65.58
CA ARG A 706 2.69 -39.88 -66.87
C ARG A 706 2.53 -38.43 -67.32
N SER A 707 1.33 -37.87 -67.14
CA SER A 707 1.03 -36.47 -67.50
C SER A 707 1.82 -35.49 -66.62
N LEU A 708 2.01 -35.78 -65.33
CA LEU A 708 2.84 -34.98 -64.42
C LEU A 708 4.32 -34.99 -64.82
N TYR A 709 4.88 -36.15 -65.17
CA TYR A 709 6.26 -36.23 -65.66
C TYR A 709 6.42 -35.54 -67.02
N ALA A 710 5.45 -35.68 -67.93
CA ALA A 710 5.44 -34.99 -69.21
C ALA A 710 5.39 -33.46 -69.04
N TRP A 711 4.57 -32.98 -68.09
CA TRP A 711 4.54 -31.59 -67.68
C TRP A 711 5.92 -31.12 -67.18
N LYS A 712 6.54 -31.84 -66.22
CA LYS A 712 7.86 -31.46 -65.68
C LYS A 712 8.93 -31.35 -66.76
N GLU A 713 8.96 -32.31 -67.69
CA GLU A 713 9.90 -32.25 -68.80
C GLU A 713 9.59 -31.07 -69.74
N ALA A 714 8.32 -30.77 -70.01
CA ALA A 714 7.94 -29.59 -70.78
C ALA A 714 8.39 -28.29 -70.10
N VAL A 715 8.18 -28.14 -68.78
CA VAL A 715 8.59 -26.95 -68.02
C VAL A 715 10.11 -26.79 -68.00
N ARG A 716 10.84 -27.86 -67.71
CA ARG A 716 12.32 -27.86 -67.75
C ARG A 716 12.85 -27.39 -69.11
N ARG A 717 12.20 -27.79 -70.21
CA ARG A 717 12.55 -27.36 -71.57
C ARG A 717 12.16 -25.91 -71.87
N ILE A 718 11.14 -25.35 -71.22
CA ILE A 718 10.76 -23.93 -71.35
C ILE A 718 11.86 -23.01 -70.81
N GLU A 719 12.55 -23.43 -69.75
CA GLU A 719 13.64 -22.66 -69.13
C GLU A 719 14.89 -22.63 -70.00
N THR A 720 15.21 -23.74 -70.68
CA THR A 720 16.41 -23.87 -71.51
C THR A 720 16.22 -23.46 -72.97
N SER A 721 14.99 -23.23 -73.42
CA SER A 721 14.67 -22.97 -74.83
C SER A 721 14.30 -21.51 -75.10
N SER A 722 14.56 -21.03 -76.31
CA SER A 722 14.18 -19.69 -76.78
C SER A 722 13.34 -19.73 -78.06
N GLY A 723 12.65 -18.64 -78.38
CA GLY A 723 11.87 -18.50 -79.62
C GLY A 723 10.72 -19.51 -79.80
N LYS A 724 10.58 -20.06 -81.01
CA LYS A 724 9.47 -20.95 -81.41
C LYS A 724 9.43 -22.26 -80.62
N ALA A 725 10.59 -22.79 -80.22
CA ALA A 725 10.69 -24.00 -79.40
C ALA A 725 10.07 -23.79 -78.01
N LYS A 726 10.37 -22.66 -77.36
CA LYS A 726 9.75 -22.28 -76.07
C LYS A 726 8.23 -22.21 -76.16
N SER A 727 7.70 -21.62 -77.24
CA SER A 727 6.25 -21.54 -77.48
C SER A 727 5.61 -22.92 -77.65
N ASN A 728 6.28 -23.87 -78.31
CA ASN A 728 5.79 -25.25 -78.44
C ASN A 728 5.76 -25.98 -77.09
N TYR A 729 6.78 -25.82 -76.25
CA TYR A 729 6.79 -26.42 -74.91
C TYR A 729 5.74 -25.77 -73.98
N ILE A 730 5.48 -24.47 -74.10
CA ILE A 730 4.34 -23.82 -73.42
C ILE A 730 3.01 -24.43 -73.85
N LYS A 731 2.81 -24.71 -75.15
CA LYS A 731 1.60 -25.38 -75.64
C LYS A 731 1.48 -26.81 -75.13
N LEU A 732 2.60 -27.54 -75.09
CA LEU A 732 2.63 -28.91 -74.56
C LEU A 732 2.28 -28.92 -73.07
N ALA A 733 2.91 -28.05 -72.28
CA ALA A 733 2.60 -27.87 -70.87
C ALA A 733 1.10 -27.56 -70.69
N LYS A 734 0.55 -26.56 -71.40
CA LYS A 734 -0.88 -26.23 -71.35
C LYS A 734 -1.80 -27.41 -71.68
N LYS A 735 -1.40 -28.28 -72.61
CA LYS A 735 -2.17 -29.49 -72.96
C LYS A 735 -2.19 -30.51 -71.82
N GLU A 736 -1.07 -30.67 -71.09
CA GLU A 736 -1.02 -31.60 -69.96
C GLU A 736 -1.88 -31.14 -68.78
N ILE A 737 -2.15 -29.83 -68.62
CA ILE A 737 -3.08 -29.31 -67.61
C ILE A 737 -4.44 -30.00 -67.71
N ASP A 738 -4.92 -30.25 -68.93
CA ASP A 738 -6.21 -30.92 -69.15
C ASP A 738 -6.23 -32.36 -68.60
N ASN A 739 -5.08 -33.02 -68.52
CA ASN A 739 -4.96 -34.40 -68.03
C ASN A 739 -4.89 -34.47 -66.50
N PHE A 740 -4.33 -33.45 -65.84
CA PHE A 740 -4.18 -33.45 -64.37
C PHE A 740 -5.13 -32.51 -63.62
N LYS A 741 -5.93 -31.70 -64.31
CA LYS A 741 -6.84 -30.73 -63.66
C LYS A 741 -7.91 -31.35 -62.77
N ASN A 742 -8.24 -32.62 -62.98
CA ASN A 742 -9.29 -33.32 -62.24
C ASN A 742 -8.84 -33.78 -60.85
N PHE A 743 -7.55 -34.12 -60.65
CA PHE A 743 -7.07 -34.51 -59.32
C PHE A 743 -6.75 -33.29 -58.45
N MET A 744 -6.28 -32.19 -59.06
CA MET A 744 -6.07 -30.92 -58.36
C MET A 744 -7.40 -30.39 -57.86
N SER A 745 -7.60 -30.47 -56.54
CA SER A 745 -8.90 -30.21 -55.93
C SER A 745 -9.13 -28.74 -55.59
N VAL A 746 -8.10 -27.88 -55.64
CA VAL A 746 -8.23 -26.43 -55.44
C VAL A 746 -7.61 -25.67 -56.62
N TRP A 747 -8.37 -24.77 -57.21
CA TRP A 747 -7.93 -23.87 -58.27
C TRP A 747 -8.13 -22.42 -57.86
N ILE A 748 -7.08 -21.60 -57.95
CA ILE A 748 -7.09 -20.19 -57.53
C ILE A 748 -6.71 -19.33 -58.73
N MET A 749 -7.68 -18.60 -59.31
CA MET A 749 -7.43 -17.77 -60.50
C MET A 749 -8.48 -16.67 -60.72
N PRO A 750 -8.11 -15.53 -61.35
CA PRO A 750 -9.06 -14.49 -61.71
C PRO A 750 -10.12 -14.96 -62.73
N ILE A 751 -11.27 -14.30 -62.79
CA ILE A 751 -12.43 -14.73 -63.61
C ILE A 751 -12.07 -14.92 -65.09
N ASN A 752 -11.25 -14.05 -65.68
CA ASN A 752 -10.81 -14.20 -67.06
C ASN A 752 -9.97 -15.47 -67.28
N LYS A 753 -9.14 -15.85 -66.31
CA LYS A 753 -8.37 -17.10 -66.35
C LYS A 753 -9.25 -18.34 -66.15
N VAL A 754 -10.34 -18.24 -65.39
CA VAL A 754 -11.35 -19.30 -65.34
C VAL A 754 -11.91 -19.59 -66.74
N ILE A 755 -12.27 -18.55 -67.47
CA ILE A 755 -12.83 -18.66 -68.84
C ILE A 755 -11.82 -19.26 -69.83
N GLU A 756 -10.54 -18.92 -69.68
CA GLU A 756 -9.47 -19.42 -70.55
C GLU A 756 -9.12 -20.90 -70.30
N ASN A 757 -9.17 -21.36 -69.04
CA ASN A 757 -8.65 -22.69 -68.65
C ASN A 757 -9.75 -23.75 -68.42
N PHE A 758 -10.99 -23.36 -68.12
CA PHE A 758 -12.08 -24.30 -67.84
C PHE A 758 -13.22 -24.15 -68.84
N ASP A 759 -13.51 -25.23 -69.57
CA ASP A 759 -14.67 -25.29 -70.46
C ASP A 759 -15.94 -25.69 -69.67
N LEU A 760 -17.10 -25.27 -70.16
CA LEU A 760 -18.40 -25.53 -69.54
C LEU A 760 -18.90 -26.97 -69.71
N SER A 761 -18.28 -27.73 -70.61
CA SER A 761 -18.52 -29.16 -70.86
C SER A 761 -17.95 -30.06 -69.75
N GLN A 762 -17.05 -29.54 -68.92
CA GLN A 762 -16.39 -30.29 -67.86
C GLN A 762 -17.30 -30.47 -66.64
N GLU A 763 -16.98 -31.46 -65.82
CA GLU A 763 -17.66 -31.69 -64.55
C GLU A 763 -17.55 -30.45 -63.65
N PRO A 764 -18.66 -29.95 -63.09
CA PRO A 764 -18.66 -28.76 -62.25
C PRO A 764 -17.87 -28.99 -60.96
N PHE A 765 -17.21 -27.93 -60.49
CA PHE A 765 -16.65 -27.88 -59.14
C PHE A 765 -17.76 -28.06 -58.10
N ASP A 766 -17.41 -28.57 -56.92
CA ASP A 766 -18.39 -28.66 -55.85
C ASP A 766 -18.70 -27.28 -55.29
N VAL A 767 -17.68 -26.42 -55.16
CA VAL A 767 -17.83 -25.06 -54.63
C VAL A 767 -17.04 -24.05 -55.46
N VAL A 768 -17.69 -22.94 -55.81
CA VAL A 768 -16.99 -21.71 -56.23
C VAL A 768 -16.99 -20.70 -55.08
N ILE A 769 -15.83 -20.13 -54.78
CA ILE A 769 -15.65 -19.06 -53.80
C ILE A 769 -15.26 -17.80 -54.56
N ILE A 770 -16.11 -16.77 -54.53
CA ILE A 770 -15.81 -15.47 -55.10
C ILE A 770 -15.32 -14.54 -53.98
N GLU A 771 -14.00 -14.33 -53.92
CA GLU A 771 -13.37 -13.37 -53.01
C GLU A 771 -13.54 -11.94 -53.55
N ASP A 772 -13.75 -10.99 -52.63
CA ASP A 772 -14.03 -9.58 -52.95
C ASP A 772 -15.17 -9.42 -53.97
N GLY A 773 -16.30 -10.11 -53.74
CA GLY A 773 -17.49 -10.07 -54.60
C GLY A 773 -18.09 -8.67 -54.82
N ASN A 774 -17.65 -7.65 -54.06
CA ASN A 774 -17.99 -6.26 -54.32
C ASN A 774 -17.30 -5.71 -55.60
N GLU A 775 -16.13 -6.25 -55.94
CA GLU A 775 -15.32 -5.88 -57.12
C GLU A 775 -15.72 -6.65 -58.38
N SER A 776 -16.55 -7.67 -58.27
CA SER A 776 -17.12 -8.40 -59.41
C SER A 776 -18.58 -7.99 -59.64
N ASN A 777 -19.02 -7.95 -60.90
CA ASN A 777 -20.43 -7.67 -61.25
C ASN A 777 -21.10 -8.94 -61.77
N ILE A 778 -22.25 -8.79 -62.42
CA ILE A 778 -23.03 -9.92 -62.95
C ILE A 778 -22.24 -10.85 -63.91
N PHE A 779 -21.14 -10.40 -64.53
CA PHE A 779 -20.29 -11.27 -65.36
C PHE A 779 -19.58 -12.38 -64.57
N ALA A 780 -19.60 -12.32 -63.24
CA ALA A 780 -19.22 -13.42 -62.36
C ALA A 780 -20.07 -14.69 -62.54
N ILE A 781 -21.20 -14.59 -63.26
CA ILE A 781 -22.00 -15.74 -63.70
C ILE A 781 -21.16 -16.83 -64.38
N SER A 782 -20.09 -16.43 -65.07
CA SER A 782 -19.11 -17.32 -65.71
C SER A 782 -18.43 -18.25 -64.70
N ALA A 783 -18.15 -17.77 -63.49
CA ALA A 783 -17.60 -18.61 -62.43
C ALA A 783 -18.70 -19.46 -61.76
N LEU A 784 -19.88 -18.87 -61.52
CA LEU A 784 -21.01 -19.53 -60.88
C LEU A 784 -21.51 -20.76 -61.67
N ILE A 785 -21.59 -20.69 -63.00
CA ILE A 785 -22.05 -21.81 -63.84
C ILE A 785 -21.10 -23.03 -63.81
N ARG A 786 -19.87 -22.87 -63.32
CA ARG A 786 -18.86 -23.93 -63.22
C ARG A 786 -18.88 -24.66 -61.88
N ALA A 787 -19.78 -24.33 -60.94
CA ALA A 787 -19.84 -25.00 -59.64
C ALA A 787 -21.26 -25.31 -59.18
N LYS A 788 -21.42 -26.40 -58.43
CA LYS A 788 -22.71 -26.83 -57.84
C LYS A 788 -23.18 -25.84 -56.77
N LYS A 789 -22.27 -25.41 -55.89
CA LYS A 789 -22.53 -24.45 -54.80
C LYS A 789 -21.65 -23.21 -54.90
N ALA A 790 -22.08 -22.10 -54.31
CA ALA A 790 -21.37 -20.84 -54.35
C ALA A 790 -21.21 -20.17 -52.98
N VAL A 791 -20.04 -19.59 -52.72
CA VAL A 791 -19.77 -18.73 -51.57
C VAL A 791 -19.31 -17.37 -52.08
N ILE A 792 -20.06 -16.32 -51.77
CA ILE A 792 -19.74 -14.96 -52.17
C ILE A 792 -19.28 -14.18 -50.96
N VAL A 793 -18.02 -13.75 -50.96
CA VAL A 793 -17.42 -13.08 -49.80
C VAL A 793 -17.22 -11.60 -50.14
N GLY A 794 -17.76 -10.71 -49.31
CA GLY A 794 -17.73 -9.27 -49.59
C GLY A 794 -18.07 -8.39 -48.39
N ASP A 795 -18.42 -7.16 -48.69
CA ASP A 795 -18.81 -6.08 -47.76
C ASP A 795 -19.52 -5.02 -48.58
N ASN A 796 -20.85 -4.99 -48.52
CA ASN A 796 -21.69 -4.10 -49.31
C ASN A 796 -21.33 -2.61 -49.15
N ARG A 797 -20.59 -2.25 -48.09
CA ARG A 797 -20.24 -0.87 -47.79
C ARG A 797 -18.98 -0.41 -48.53
N GLN A 798 -18.17 -1.29 -49.12
CA GLN A 798 -16.82 -0.89 -49.58
C GLN A 798 -16.72 -0.24 -50.97
N ILE A 799 -17.68 -0.39 -51.89
CA ILE A 799 -17.52 0.12 -53.27
C ILE A 799 -18.84 0.64 -53.86
N ASN A 800 -18.80 1.81 -54.51
CA ASN A 800 -19.76 2.21 -55.53
C ASN A 800 -18.97 2.41 -56.82
N ARG A 801 -19.38 1.73 -57.90
CA ARG A 801 -18.77 1.92 -59.23
C ARG A 801 -19.34 3.20 -59.84
N GLU A 802 -18.50 4.21 -60.02
CA GLU A 802 -18.88 5.41 -60.76
C GLU A 802 -18.94 5.08 -62.25
N THR A 803 -20.02 5.46 -62.92
CA THR A 803 -20.26 5.19 -64.35
C THR A 803 -20.95 6.42 -64.94
N SER A 804 -20.64 6.75 -66.21
CA SER A 804 -21.20 7.91 -66.88
C SER A 804 -22.73 7.81 -67.02
N GLU A 805 -23.41 8.95 -66.93
CA GLU A 805 -24.88 9.05 -67.04
C GLU A 805 -25.41 8.44 -68.36
N ASN A 806 -24.65 8.57 -69.45
CA ASN A 806 -25.02 8.04 -70.77
C ASN A 806 -25.05 6.51 -70.79
N ILE A 807 -24.02 5.85 -70.24
CA ILE A 807 -23.97 4.38 -70.17
C ILE A 807 -25.10 3.85 -69.29
N ARG A 808 -25.45 4.56 -68.20
CA ARG A 808 -26.57 4.17 -67.34
C ARG A 808 -27.90 4.11 -68.11
N LYS A 809 -28.18 5.12 -68.94
CA LYS A 809 -29.40 5.15 -69.76
C LYS A 809 -29.45 4.02 -70.78
N GLU A 810 -28.33 3.74 -71.47
CA GLU A 810 -28.26 2.65 -72.45
C GLU A 810 -28.43 1.28 -71.80
N VAL A 811 -27.80 1.05 -70.64
CA VAL A 811 -27.97 -0.20 -69.88
C VAL A 811 -29.43 -0.37 -69.43
N GLN A 812 -30.09 0.70 -68.98
CA GLN A 812 -31.50 0.62 -68.58
C GLN A 812 -32.40 0.22 -69.75
N GLN A 813 -32.18 0.77 -70.95
CA GLN A 813 -32.92 0.37 -72.15
C GLN A 813 -32.72 -1.12 -72.49
N LEU A 814 -31.52 -1.66 -72.24
CA LEU A 814 -31.26 -3.08 -72.41
C LEU A 814 -31.95 -3.94 -71.35
N ILE A 815 -32.01 -3.48 -70.10
CA ILE A 815 -32.76 -4.16 -69.02
C ILE A 815 -34.24 -4.27 -69.43
N ASP A 816 -34.86 -3.14 -69.80
CA ASP A 816 -36.27 -3.07 -70.16
C ASP A 816 -36.59 -3.92 -71.40
N LYS A 817 -35.65 -4.01 -72.36
CA LYS A 817 -35.80 -4.79 -73.60
C LYS A 817 -35.68 -6.30 -73.38
N TYR A 818 -34.71 -6.77 -72.59
CA TYR A 818 -34.34 -8.18 -72.54
C TYR A 818 -34.85 -8.89 -71.28
N LEU A 819 -34.92 -8.22 -70.13
CA LEU A 819 -35.11 -8.86 -68.83
C LEU A 819 -36.57 -8.85 -68.34
N HIS A 820 -37.54 -8.61 -69.23
CA HIS A 820 -38.97 -8.66 -68.88
C HIS A 820 -39.37 -10.05 -68.32
N GLY A 821 -40.02 -10.06 -67.15
CA GLY A 821 -40.45 -11.29 -66.47
C GLY A 821 -39.37 -11.97 -65.61
N ILE A 822 -38.21 -11.33 -65.45
CA ILE A 822 -37.18 -11.70 -64.47
C ILE A 822 -37.41 -10.86 -63.22
N PRO A 823 -37.47 -11.48 -62.02
CA PRO A 823 -37.69 -10.76 -60.77
C PRO A 823 -36.56 -9.77 -60.51
N HIS A 824 -36.91 -8.57 -60.05
CA HIS A 824 -35.94 -7.53 -59.68
C HIS A 824 -34.91 -7.20 -60.79
N SER A 825 -35.35 -7.24 -62.05
CA SER A 825 -34.51 -7.05 -63.24
C SER A 825 -33.71 -5.73 -63.25
N GLU A 826 -34.21 -4.70 -62.58
CA GLU A 826 -33.60 -3.38 -62.44
C GLU A 826 -32.22 -3.41 -61.75
N TRP A 827 -31.91 -4.46 -60.99
CA TRP A 827 -30.64 -4.62 -60.29
C TRP A 827 -29.60 -5.47 -61.04
N PHE A 828 -29.88 -5.86 -62.30
CA PHE A 828 -28.91 -6.52 -63.20
C PHE A 828 -28.04 -5.53 -63.97
N ASP A 829 -27.96 -4.29 -63.50
CA ASP A 829 -27.04 -3.30 -64.02
C ASP A 829 -25.54 -3.71 -63.83
N ILE A 830 -24.62 -2.98 -64.46
CA ILE A 830 -23.18 -3.28 -64.41
C ILE A 830 -22.45 -2.70 -63.20
N TRP A 831 -23.11 -1.83 -62.43
CA TRP A 831 -22.54 -1.17 -61.25
C TRP A 831 -22.89 -1.89 -59.95
N THR A 832 -23.94 -2.72 -59.95
CA THR A 832 -24.35 -3.62 -58.89
C THR A 832 -23.38 -4.79 -58.83
N SER A 833 -22.86 -5.02 -57.62
CA SER A 833 -21.89 -6.09 -57.38
C SER A 833 -22.54 -7.47 -57.33
N ILE A 834 -21.78 -8.53 -57.64
CA ILE A 834 -22.27 -9.90 -57.47
C ILE A 834 -22.56 -10.21 -56.00
N HIS A 835 -21.87 -9.59 -55.06
CA HIS A 835 -22.18 -9.71 -53.63
C HIS A 835 -23.58 -9.18 -53.31
N SER A 836 -23.94 -7.99 -53.80
CA SER A 836 -25.28 -7.43 -53.58
C SER A 836 -26.37 -8.25 -54.30
N THR A 837 -26.08 -8.78 -55.48
CA THR A 837 -26.99 -9.69 -56.20
C THR A 837 -27.19 -10.99 -55.44
N ALA A 838 -26.11 -11.65 -55.00
CA ALA A 838 -26.18 -12.85 -54.20
C ALA A 838 -26.88 -12.59 -52.86
N PHE A 839 -26.69 -11.43 -52.24
CA PHE A 839 -27.39 -11.06 -51.01
C PHE A 839 -28.91 -11.12 -51.19
N ARG A 840 -29.43 -10.67 -52.34
CA ARG A 840 -30.87 -10.75 -52.64
C ARG A 840 -31.35 -12.18 -52.91
N VAL A 841 -30.52 -12.99 -53.56
CA VAL A 841 -30.94 -14.26 -54.19
C VAL A 841 -30.59 -15.51 -53.38
N PHE A 842 -29.47 -15.51 -52.65
CA PHE A 842 -29.00 -16.71 -51.94
C PHE A 842 -29.76 -16.89 -50.62
N PRO A 843 -30.05 -18.16 -50.24
CA PRO A 843 -30.89 -18.46 -49.07
C PRO A 843 -30.17 -18.18 -47.75
N SER A 844 -28.84 -18.24 -47.74
CA SER A 844 -28.03 -18.17 -46.54
C SER A 844 -27.14 -16.94 -46.51
N ARG A 845 -27.10 -16.27 -45.36
CA ARG A 845 -26.28 -15.09 -45.09
C ARG A 845 -25.54 -15.27 -43.78
N VAL A 846 -24.24 -15.03 -43.79
CA VAL A 846 -23.38 -15.08 -42.60
C VAL A 846 -22.67 -13.74 -42.45
N VAL A 847 -22.89 -13.07 -41.32
CA VAL A 847 -22.27 -11.78 -41.01
C VAL A 847 -21.14 -11.97 -40.00
N LEU A 848 -19.91 -11.76 -40.42
CA LEU A 848 -18.71 -11.80 -39.59
C LEU A 848 -18.59 -10.51 -38.79
N ARG A 849 -18.88 -10.58 -37.50
CA ARG A 849 -18.92 -9.41 -36.60
C ARG A 849 -17.66 -9.23 -35.77
N GLU A 850 -16.93 -10.30 -35.45
CA GLU A 850 -15.74 -10.20 -34.61
C GLU A 850 -14.53 -9.67 -35.37
N ASN A 851 -13.87 -8.63 -34.84
CA ASN A 851 -12.65 -8.06 -35.42
C ASN A 851 -11.39 -8.69 -34.84
N PHE A 852 -10.63 -9.41 -35.66
CA PHE A 852 -9.39 -10.08 -35.28
C PHE A 852 -8.13 -9.27 -35.62
N ARG A 853 -8.29 -8.14 -36.31
CA ARG A 853 -7.16 -7.37 -36.87
C ARG A 853 -6.60 -6.35 -35.90
N SER A 854 -7.46 -5.44 -35.48
CA SER A 854 -7.07 -4.18 -34.85
C SER A 854 -7.46 -4.17 -33.39
N LEU A 855 -6.71 -3.44 -32.56
CA LEU A 855 -7.13 -3.18 -31.17
C LEU A 855 -8.52 -2.48 -31.14
N PRO A 856 -9.32 -2.69 -30.08
CA PRO A 856 -10.67 -2.13 -29.95
C PRO A 856 -10.72 -0.61 -30.17
N GLU A 857 -9.68 0.10 -29.71
CA GLU A 857 -9.54 1.54 -29.84
C GLU A 857 -9.36 1.98 -31.29
N ILE A 858 -8.67 1.20 -32.13
CA ILE A 858 -8.45 1.53 -33.54
C ILE A 858 -9.74 1.29 -34.33
N ILE A 859 -10.32 0.08 -34.22
CA ILE A 859 -11.51 -0.27 -35.00
C ILE A 859 -12.75 0.52 -34.54
N GLY A 860 -12.79 0.97 -33.28
CA GLY A 860 -13.95 1.64 -32.71
C GLY A 860 -14.36 2.93 -33.42
N PHE A 861 -13.44 3.63 -34.10
CA PHE A 861 -13.79 4.77 -34.94
C PHE A 861 -14.67 4.33 -36.11
N SER A 862 -14.18 3.36 -36.89
CA SER A 862 -14.90 2.83 -38.05
C SER A 862 -16.17 2.12 -37.62
N ASN A 863 -16.15 1.40 -36.49
CA ASN A 863 -17.32 0.71 -35.95
C ASN A 863 -18.46 1.69 -35.66
N LYS A 864 -18.15 2.79 -34.97
CA LYS A 864 -19.14 3.79 -34.58
C LYS A 864 -19.64 4.64 -35.76
N VAL A 865 -18.73 5.07 -36.63
CA VAL A 865 -19.05 6.05 -37.69
C VAL A 865 -19.61 5.37 -38.94
N TYR A 866 -19.28 4.10 -39.18
CA TYR A 866 -19.60 3.43 -40.44
C TYR A 866 -20.33 2.09 -40.29
N TYR A 867 -20.11 1.34 -39.21
CA TYR A 867 -20.70 0.01 -38.99
C TYR A 867 -21.80 -0.05 -37.92
N SER A 868 -22.24 1.10 -37.39
CA SER A 868 -23.33 1.20 -36.38
C SER A 868 -23.10 0.30 -35.15
N ASP A 869 -21.86 0.21 -34.67
CA ASP A 869 -21.45 -0.61 -33.52
C ASP A 869 -21.73 -2.13 -33.66
N GLN A 870 -21.88 -2.62 -34.89
CA GLN A 870 -22.11 -4.05 -35.18
C GLN A 870 -20.83 -4.90 -35.11
N ILE A 871 -19.64 -4.30 -35.13
CA ILE A 871 -18.37 -5.02 -34.99
C ILE A 871 -18.09 -5.30 -33.52
N LEU A 872 -17.92 -6.57 -33.19
CA LEU A 872 -17.54 -7.04 -31.87
C LEU A 872 -16.02 -7.06 -31.73
N SER A 873 -15.52 -6.66 -30.56
CA SER A 873 -14.10 -6.78 -30.23
C SER A 873 -13.87 -8.09 -29.45
N PRO A 874 -12.97 -8.99 -29.90
CA PRO A 874 -12.61 -10.20 -29.18
C PRO A 874 -12.21 -9.93 -27.73
N ILE A 875 -12.67 -10.81 -26.83
CA ILE A 875 -12.46 -10.70 -25.38
C ILE A 875 -10.97 -10.88 -24.97
N ASN A 876 -10.12 -11.43 -25.86
CA ASN A 876 -8.75 -11.86 -25.54
C ASN A 876 -7.61 -10.90 -25.95
N PHE A 877 -7.87 -9.61 -26.20
CA PHE A 877 -6.82 -8.66 -26.61
C PHE A 877 -5.83 -8.22 -25.50
N PHE A 878 -6.00 -8.68 -24.26
CA PHE A 878 -5.17 -8.30 -23.11
C PHE A 878 -3.71 -8.83 -23.11
N LYS A 879 -3.20 -9.31 -24.25
CA LYS A 879 -1.85 -9.90 -24.35
C LYS A 879 -0.79 -9.07 -25.10
N ASN A 880 -1.12 -7.88 -25.62
CA ASN A 880 -0.12 -7.12 -26.38
C ASN A 880 0.74 -6.20 -25.50
N GLU A 881 2.06 -6.29 -25.71
CA GLU A 881 3.10 -5.39 -25.19
C GLU A 881 2.72 -3.93 -25.43
N PHE A 882 2.70 -3.15 -24.35
CA PHE A 882 2.17 -1.80 -24.33
C PHE A 882 3.06 -0.83 -25.13
N LEU A 883 2.65 -0.46 -26.36
CA LEU A 883 3.30 0.57 -27.21
C LEU A 883 3.00 2.02 -26.77
N GLY A 884 2.54 2.21 -25.53
CA GLY A 884 2.11 3.51 -25.01
C GLY A 884 0.84 4.04 -25.67
N GLY A 885 -0.02 3.14 -26.15
CA GLY A 885 -1.37 3.43 -26.65
C GLY A 885 -1.64 3.14 -28.12
N ALA A 886 -2.86 2.69 -28.42
CA ALA A 886 -3.27 2.21 -29.74
C ALA A 886 -3.60 3.34 -30.73
N VAL A 887 -4.02 4.51 -30.24
CA VAL A 887 -4.39 5.67 -31.06
C VAL A 887 -3.72 6.92 -30.52
N LYS A 888 -2.92 7.58 -31.37
CA LYS A 888 -2.14 8.77 -31.01
C LYS A 888 -2.39 9.90 -31.98
N THR A 889 -2.22 11.13 -31.49
CA THR A 889 -2.39 12.36 -32.26
C THR A 889 -1.15 13.22 -32.13
N VAL A 890 -0.73 13.84 -33.23
CA VAL A 890 0.35 14.82 -33.27
C VAL A 890 -0.20 16.10 -33.91
N LYS A 891 -0.30 17.16 -33.11
CA LYS A 891 -0.59 18.49 -33.63
C LYS A 891 0.70 19.09 -34.19
N VAL A 892 0.65 19.59 -35.41
CA VAL A 892 1.77 20.24 -36.09
C VAL A 892 1.38 21.67 -36.40
N GLU A 893 2.28 22.62 -36.12
CA GLU A 893 2.13 24.03 -36.52
C GLU A 893 2.44 24.21 -38.01
N GLY A 894 1.64 23.52 -38.84
CA GLY A 894 1.77 23.39 -40.29
C GLY A 894 0.82 24.30 -41.05
N GLU A 895 1.20 24.62 -42.30
CA GLU A 895 0.38 25.39 -43.23
C GLU A 895 0.13 24.58 -44.50
N ARG A 896 -1.10 24.64 -45.02
CA ARG A 896 -1.45 24.00 -46.29
C ARG A 896 -1.13 24.94 -47.45
N ASP A 897 -0.51 24.41 -48.50
CA ASP A 897 -0.26 25.13 -49.74
C ASP A 897 -1.59 25.62 -50.36
N LYS A 898 -1.61 26.84 -50.92
CA LYS A 898 -2.83 27.48 -51.45
C LYS A 898 -3.38 26.77 -52.70
N ILE A 899 -2.51 26.11 -53.47
CA ILE A 899 -2.84 25.51 -54.77
C ILE A 899 -2.81 23.98 -54.67
N LYS A 900 -1.75 23.42 -54.09
CA LYS A 900 -1.55 21.98 -53.98
C LYS A 900 -2.08 21.46 -52.65
N ASN A 901 -2.58 20.22 -52.63
CA ASN A 901 -2.97 19.55 -51.38
C ASN A 901 -1.71 19.03 -50.65
N ILE A 902 -0.88 19.95 -50.16
CA ILE A 902 0.40 19.65 -49.51
C ILE A 902 0.52 20.47 -48.22
N ASN A 903 1.03 19.84 -47.17
CA ASN A 903 1.48 20.48 -45.94
C ASN A 903 2.87 19.91 -45.59
N ILE A 904 3.90 20.71 -45.84
CA ILE A 904 5.31 20.28 -45.76
C ILE A 904 5.70 20.00 -44.31
N LYS A 905 5.37 20.91 -43.38
CA LYS A 905 5.69 20.73 -41.95
C LYS A 905 5.02 19.49 -41.37
N GLU A 906 3.78 19.20 -41.77
CA GLU A 906 3.10 17.96 -41.38
C GLU A 906 3.78 16.72 -41.96
N ALA A 907 4.25 16.77 -43.21
CA ALA A 907 4.99 15.69 -43.85
C ALA A 907 6.34 15.43 -43.16
N GLU A 908 7.10 16.48 -42.83
CA GLU A 908 8.37 16.39 -42.11
C GLU A 908 8.18 15.78 -40.73
N SER A 909 7.24 16.29 -39.93
CA SER A 909 6.94 15.77 -38.59
C SER A 909 6.51 14.30 -38.62
N LEU A 910 5.76 13.90 -39.65
CA LEU A 910 5.37 12.50 -39.83
C LEU A 910 6.59 11.61 -40.11
N VAL A 911 7.50 12.04 -41.00
CA VAL A 911 8.71 11.26 -41.32
C VAL A 911 9.68 11.21 -40.15
N ASP A 912 9.83 12.29 -39.39
CA ASP A 912 10.61 12.32 -38.15
C ASP A 912 10.09 11.26 -37.17
N LYS A 913 8.76 11.12 -37.08
CA LYS A 913 8.16 10.11 -36.21
C LYS A 913 8.38 8.69 -36.69
N ILE A 914 8.36 8.45 -38.01
CA ILE A 914 8.71 7.15 -38.58
C ILE A 914 10.16 6.81 -38.23
N GLU A 915 11.07 7.77 -38.40
CA GLU A 915 12.49 7.59 -38.09
C GLU A 915 12.70 7.25 -36.59
N GLU A 916 11.99 7.95 -35.70
CA GLU A 916 11.99 7.63 -34.26
C GLU A 916 11.48 6.21 -33.98
N CYS A 917 10.39 5.79 -34.66
CA CYS A 917 9.88 4.42 -34.53
C CYS A 917 10.88 3.39 -35.07
N CYS A 918 11.60 3.68 -36.15
CA CYS A 918 12.63 2.79 -36.70
C CYS A 918 13.81 2.61 -35.73
N LYS A 919 14.16 3.62 -34.95
CA LYS A 919 15.25 3.58 -33.95
C LYS A 919 14.84 2.95 -32.62
N ASN A 920 13.56 2.74 -32.38
CA ASN A 920 13.04 2.29 -31.08
C ASN A 920 12.84 0.76 -31.07
N PRO A 921 13.52 0.03 -30.15
CA PRO A 921 13.43 -1.43 -30.07
C PRO A 921 12.00 -1.98 -29.91
N LYS A 922 11.09 -1.18 -29.33
CA LYS A 922 9.67 -1.56 -29.17
C LYS A 922 8.96 -1.79 -30.51
N TYR A 923 9.48 -1.26 -31.60
CA TYR A 923 8.90 -1.38 -32.94
C TYR A 923 9.66 -2.37 -33.81
N ASP A 924 10.60 -3.15 -33.28
CA ASP A 924 11.40 -4.08 -34.07
C ASP A 924 10.53 -5.13 -34.78
N GLY A 925 10.83 -5.36 -36.07
CA GLY A 925 10.07 -6.27 -36.94
C GLY A 925 8.64 -5.80 -37.29
N MET A 926 8.21 -4.62 -36.84
CA MET A 926 6.87 -4.11 -37.13
C MET A 926 6.80 -3.44 -38.51
N THR A 927 5.73 -3.76 -39.23
CA THR A 927 5.45 -3.17 -40.54
C THR A 927 4.80 -1.79 -40.42
N MET A 928 5.16 -0.86 -41.31
CA MET A 928 4.68 0.54 -41.25
C MET A 928 4.01 0.99 -42.55
N GLY A 929 3.02 1.88 -42.46
CA GLY A 929 2.35 2.47 -43.62
C GLY A 929 1.94 3.91 -43.39
N VAL A 930 1.92 4.70 -44.47
CA VAL A 930 1.55 6.10 -44.46
C VAL A 930 0.39 6.36 -45.41
N ILE A 931 -0.63 7.07 -44.92
CA ILE A 931 -1.83 7.37 -45.67
C ILE A 931 -2.09 8.88 -45.66
N SER A 932 -2.12 9.49 -46.84
CA SER A 932 -2.68 10.84 -46.99
C SER A 932 -4.19 10.78 -47.06
N LEU A 933 -4.88 11.55 -46.20
CA LEU A 933 -6.34 11.67 -46.21
C LEU A 933 -6.85 12.66 -47.26
N LEU A 934 -5.97 13.51 -47.82
CA LEU A 934 -6.33 14.52 -48.81
C LEU A 934 -5.26 14.66 -49.90
N GLY A 935 -5.55 14.12 -51.09
CA GLY A 935 -4.74 14.28 -52.30
C GLY A 935 -3.48 13.42 -52.33
N ASP A 936 -3.10 13.00 -53.55
CA ASP A 936 -1.93 12.14 -53.77
C ASP A 936 -0.60 12.92 -53.70
N ALA A 937 -0.65 14.24 -53.92
CA ALA A 937 0.53 15.10 -53.87
C ALA A 937 1.25 15.05 -52.51
N GLN A 938 0.51 15.04 -51.40
CA GLN A 938 1.10 14.87 -50.06
C GLN A 938 1.83 13.53 -49.93
N SER A 939 1.23 12.43 -50.41
CA SER A 939 1.84 11.11 -50.36
C SER A 939 3.16 11.06 -51.15
N GLU A 940 3.23 11.77 -52.28
CA GLU A 940 4.45 11.84 -53.07
C GLU A 940 5.57 12.59 -52.34
N VAL A 941 5.24 13.71 -51.68
CA VAL A 941 6.20 14.46 -50.85
C VAL A 941 6.71 13.60 -49.69
N ILE A 942 5.81 12.93 -48.97
CA ILE A 942 6.19 12.07 -47.85
C ILE A 942 7.07 10.90 -48.32
N ARG A 943 6.72 10.25 -49.44
CA ARG A 943 7.52 9.16 -50.01
C ARG A 943 8.94 9.62 -50.35
N LYS A 944 9.10 10.79 -50.98
CA LYS A 944 10.43 11.38 -51.27
C LYS A 944 11.22 11.64 -49.99
N LEU A 945 10.58 12.15 -48.94
CA LEU A 945 11.22 12.38 -47.64
C LEU A 945 11.63 11.06 -46.95
N ILE A 946 10.80 10.01 -47.04
CA ILE A 946 11.13 8.66 -46.54
C ILE A 946 12.36 8.10 -47.26
N GLU A 947 12.37 8.16 -48.60
CA GLU A 947 13.50 7.69 -49.42
C GLU A 947 14.80 8.44 -49.13
N GLN A 948 14.72 9.72 -48.74
CA GLN A 948 15.88 10.54 -48.39
C GLN A 948 16.40 10.29 -46.96
N ARG A 949 15.52 10.01 -46.00
CA ARG A 949 15.87 9.93 -44.57
C ARG A 949 16.02 8.51 -44.01
N ILE A 950 15.39 7.52 -44.65
CA ILE A 950 15.36 6.14 -44.16
C ILE A 950 16.11 5.23 -45.14
N SER A 951 17.03 4.41 -44.63
CA SER A 951 17.82 3.51 -45.47
C SER A 951 16.94 2.50 -46.24
N GLU A 952 17.35 2.15 -47.46
CA GLU A 952 16.62 1.21 -48.32
C GLU A 952 16.40 -0.16 -47.66
N LYS A 953 17.41 -0.65 -46.91
CA LYS A 953 17.31 -1.90 -46.14
C LYS A 953 16.17 -1.85 -45.12
N GLU A 954 15.97 -0.72 -44.46
CA GLU A 954 14.92 -0.54 -43.46
C GLU A 954 13.53 -0.38 -44.09
N ILE A 955 13.45 0.31 -45.23
CA ILE A 955 12.21 0.43 -46.02
C ILE A 955 11.71 -0.96 -46.44
N ILE A 956 12.60 -1.81 -46.94
CA ILE A 956 12.28 -3.17 -47.36
C ILE A 956 11.93 -4.05 -46.16
N SER A 957 12.74 -4.03 -45.10
CA SER A 957 12.52 -4.89 -43.91
C SER A 957 11.18 -4.61 -43.23
N ARG A 958 10.80 -3.32 -43.10
CA ARG A 958 9.54 -2.87 -42.49
C ARG A 958 8.37 -2.78 -43.48
N LYS A 959 8.59 -3.08 -44.77
CA LYS A 959 7.58 -2.98 -45.84
C LYS A 959 6.86 -1.62 -45.85
N ILE A 960 7.63 -0.54 -45.74
CA ILE A 960 7.09 0.82 -45.66
C ILE A 960 6.40 1.18 -46.98
N ILE A 961 5.12 1.53 -46.91
CA ILE A 961 4.34 1.98 -48.07
C ILE A 961 3.73 3.34 -47.76
N CYS A 962 3.70 4.25 -48.74
CA CYS A 962 3.06 5.56 -48.63
C CYS A 962 2.10 5.77 -49.81
N GLY A 963 0.85 6.16 -49.54
CA GLY A 963 -0.14 6.38 -50.60
C GLY A 963 -1.52 6.80 -50.13
N SER A 964 -2.51 6.67 -51.01
CA SER A 964 -3.92 6.88 -50.68
C SER A 964 -4.50 5.64 -49.95
N PRO A 965 -5.65 5.77 -49.26
CA PRO A 965 -6.29 4.65 -48.56
C PRO A 965 -6.52 3.41 -49.45
N TYR A 966 -6.75 3.61 -50.75
CA TYR A 966 -7.03 2.53 -51.72
C TYR A 966 -5.80 1.66 -52.03
N LEU A 967 -4.59 2.19 -51.89
CA LEU A 967 -3.36 1.41 -52.06
C LEU A 967 -3.27 0.26 -51.03
N PHE A 968 -3.82 0.51 -49.84
CA PHE A 968 -3.91 -0.42 -48.72
C PHE A 968 -5.18 -1.29 -48.75
N GLN A 969 -5.92 -1.31 -49.86
CA GLN A 969 -7.03 -2.23 -50.01
C GLN A 969 -6.50 -3.67 -50.09
N GLY A 970 -7.04 -4.54 -49.23
CA GLY A 970 -6.54 -5.90 -48.99
C GLY A 970 -5.23 -5.98 -48.19
N ASP A 971 -4.59 -4.87 -47.84
CA ASP A 971 -3.30 -4.83 -47.15
C ASP A 971 -3.41 -4.13 -45.77
N GLU A 972 -2.46 -4.39 -44.87
CA GLU A 972 -2.48 -3.91 -43.47
C GLU A 972 -1.06 -3.72 -42.90
N ARG A 973 -0.91 -2.87 -41.89
CA ARG A 973 0.39 -2.61 -41.23
C ARG A 973 0.25 -2.64 -39.72
N ASP A 974 1.33 -2.98 -39.02
CA ASP A 974 1.35 -2.91 -37.56
C ASP A 974 1.15 -1.48 -37.08
N VAL A 975 1.79 -0.51 -37.76
CA VAL A 975 1.68 0.92 -37.48
C VAL A 975 1.22 1.67 -38.74
N ILE A 976 0.19 2.51 -38.61
CA ILE A 976 -0.25 3.44 -39.68
C ILE A 976 -0.11 4.89 -39.23
N PHE A 977 0.44 5.71 -40.11
CA PHE A 977 0.55 7.16 -39.96
C PHE A 977 -0.42 7.84 -40.94
N LEU A 978 -1.36 8.60 -40.42
CA LEU A 978 -2.37 9.35 -41.18
C LEU A 978 -1.97 10.83 -41.24
N SER A 979 -1.93 11.39 -42.44
CA SER A 979 -1.73 12.84 -42.68
C SER A 979 -3.06 13.49 -43.06
N MET A 980 -3.49 14.50 -42.29
CA MET A 980 -4.74 15.23 -42.51
C MET A 980 -4.61 16.36 -43.53
N VAL A 981 -3.39 16.89 -43.72
CA VAL A 981 -2.97 17.89 -44.74
C VAL A 981 -3.57 19.29 -44.58
N ILE A 982 -4.78 19.43 -44.06
CA ILE A 982 -5.44 20.73 -43.89
C ILE A 982 -4.84 21.55 -42.75
N ALA A 983 -4.95 22.87 -42.89
CA ALA A 983 -4.55 23.87 -41.90
C ALA A 983 -5.49 25.09 -42.01
N ASN A 984 -5.56 25.91 -40.97
CA ASN A 984 -6.49 27.05 -40.87
C ASN A 984 -6.16 28.20 -41.84
N ASN A 985 -4.98 28.18 -42.46
CA ASN A 985 -4.55 29.19 -43.42
C ASN A 985 -5.33 29.15 -44.75
N VAL A 986 -6.08 28.07 -45.04
CA VAL A 986 -6.90 27.93 -46.26
C VAL A 986 -8.29 27.41 -45.92
N LYS A 987 -9.36 28.04 -46.46
CA LYS A 987 -10.74 27.54 -46.30
C LYS A 987 -10.91 26.16 -46.95
N PHE A 988 -11.58 25.25 -46.25
CA PHE A 988 -11.90 23.90 -46.75
C PHE A 988 -13.38 23.56 -46.53
N ALA A 989 -13.98 22.82 -47.48
CA ALA A 989 -15.37 22.36 -47.38
C ALA A 989 -15.50 21.17 -46.41
N ALA A 990 -16.66 21.00 -45.78
CA ALA A 990 -16.94 19.84 -44.92
C ALA A 990 -17.09 18.56 -45.75
N LEU A 991 -16.52 17.46 -45.23
CA LEU A 991 -16.58 16.14 -45.85
C LEU A 991 -17.63 15.29 -45.13
N THR A 992 -18.85 15.30 -45.66
CA THR A 992 -20.04 14.64 -45.07
C THR A 992 -20.63 13.54 -45.95
N LYS A 993 -20.18 13.44 -47.20
CA LYS A 993 -20.69 12.44 -48.15
C LYS A 993 -20.29 11.03 -47.72
N GLU A 994 -21.12 10.05 -48.04
CA GLU A 994 -20.87 8.64 -47.70
C GLU A 994 -19.51 8.13 -48.21
N GLY A 995 -19.11 8.53 -49.43
CA GLY A 995 -17.81 8.21 -49.99
C GLY A 995 -16.62 8.75 -49.19
N ASP A 996 -16.76 9.92 -48.56
CA ASP A 996 -15.74 10.49 -47.68
C ASP A 996 -15.65 9.71 -46.37
N VAL A 997 -16.80 9.38 -45.77
CA VAL A 997 -16.86 8.59 -44.54
C VAL A 997 -16.19 7.24 -44.74
N ARG A 998 -16.53 6.56 -45.85
CA ARG A 998 -15.94 5.28 -46.24
C ARG A 998 -14.42 5.36 -46.38
N ARG A 999 -13.91 6.37 -47.09
CA ARG A 999 -12.45 6.55 -47.30
C ARG A 999 -11.70 6.70 -45.97
N PHE A 1000 -12.25 7.47 -45.03
CA PHE A 1000 -11.65 7.66 -43.71
C PHE A 1000 -11.73 6.40 -42.85
N SER A 1001 -12.87 5.70 -42.88
CA SER A 1001 -13.02 4.41 -42.19
C SER A 1001 -12.09 3.34 -42.74
N LEU A 1002 -11.85 3.32 -44.06
CA LEU A 1002 -10.86 2.45 -44.70
C LEU A 1002 -9.45 2.77 -44.19
N ALA A 1003 -9.06 4.05 -44.18
CA ALA A 1003 -7.75 4.49 -43.73
C ALA A 1003 -7.48 4.12 -42.26
N ALA A 1004 -8.43 4.42 -41.36
CA ALA A 1004 -8.29 4.14 -39.94
C ALA A 1004 -8.21 2.63 -39.63
N SER A 1005 -8.89 1.77 -40.41
CA SER A 1005 -8.91 0.31 -40.18
C SER A 1005 -7.68 -0.44 -40.74
N ARG A 1006 -6.68 0.26 -41.29
CA ARG A 1006 -5.44 -0.36 -41.82
C ARG A 1006 -4.43 -0.72 -40.74
N ALA A 1007 -4.52 -0.13 -39.55
CA ALA A 1007 -3.59 -0.35 -38.45
C ALA A 1007 -3.95 -1.60 -37.64
N ARG A 1008 -2.97 -2.45 -37.32
CA ARG A 1008 -3.15 -3.59 -36.41
C ARG A 1008 -2.87 -3.22 -34.95
N LYS A 1009 -1.74 -2.55 -34.68
CA LYS A 1009 -1.27 -2.26 -33.32
C LYS A 1009 -1.36 -0.78 -32.94
N GLN A 1010 -1.04 0.13 -33.86
CA GLN A 1010 -1.03 1.56 -33.55
C GLN A 1010 -1.38 2.45 -34.74
N MET A 1011 -2.17 3.49 -34.49
CA MET A 1011 -2.54 4.52 -35.46
C MET A 1011 -2.09 5.89 -34.97
N TRP A 1012 -1.36 6.63 -35.79
CA TRP A 1012 -0.96 8.02 -35.55
C TRP A 1012 -1.71 8.95 -36.49
N LEU A 1013 -2.30 10.02 -35.97
CA LEU A 1013 -2.95 11.07 -36.75
C LEU A 1013 -2.19 12.39 -36.63
N PHE A 1014 -1.63 12.86 -37.74
CA PHE A 1014 -1.00 14.17 -37.87
C PHE A 1014 -2.03 15.18 -38.37
N HIS A 1015 -2.13 16.32 -37.70
CA HIS A 1015 -3.06 17.38 -38.05
C HIS A 1015 -2.51 18.76 -37.75
N SER A 1016 -2.89 19.73 -38.58
CA SER A 1016 -2.52 21.15 -38.42
C SER A 1016 -3.73 22.08 -38.20
N VAL A 1017 -4.88 21.49 -37.86
CA VAL A 1017 -6.14 22.19 -37.53
C VAL A 1017 -6.58 21.85 -36.11
N ASP A 1018 -7.30 22.76 -35.47
CA ASP A 1018 -7.96 22.48 -34.19
C ASP A 1018 -9.36 21.91 -34.39
N LEU A 1019 -9.85 21.20 -33.37
CA LEU A 1019 -11.16 20.55 -33.43
C LEU A 1019 -12.30 21.57 -33.58
N GLU A 1020 -12.11 22.78 -33.06
CA GLU A 1020 -13.07 23.89 -33.08
C GLU A 1020 -13.24 24.48 -34.49
N ASP A 1021 -12.23 24.37 -35.35
CA ASP A 1021 -12.25 24.85 -36.73
C ASP A 1021 -12.97 23.90 -37.70
N LEU A 1022 -13.29 22.68 -37.25
CA LEU A 1022 -13.96 21.66 -38.04
C LEU A 1022 -15.46 21.60 -37.71
N LYS A 1023 -16.31 21.64 -38.74
CA LYS A 1023 -17.76 21.40 -38.56
C LYS A 1023 -18.02 20.00 -37.97
N GLN A 1024 -18.94 19.89 -37.01
CA GLN A 1024 -19.17 18.65 -36.24
C GLN A 1024 -19.61 17.45 -37.08
N ASP A 1025 -20.32 17.67 -38.18
CA ASP A 1025 -20.79 16.66 -39.12
C ASP A 1025 -19.66 16.11 -40.02
N CYS A 1026 -18.58 16.86 -40.20
CA CYS A 1026 -17.44 16.50 -41.03
C CYS A 1026 -16.69 15.28 -40.46
N VAL A 1027 -16.36 14.30 -41.33
CA VAL A 1027 -15.66 13.08 -40.90
C VAL A 1027 -14.29 13.35 -40.28
N ARG A 1028 -13.58 14.40 -40.72
CA ARG A 1028 -12.32 14.86 -40.10
C ARG A 1028 -12.50 15.24 -38.62
N ALA A 1029 -13.59 15.96 -38.29
CA ALA A 1029 -13.90 16.34 -36.92
C ALA A 1029 -14.20 15.09 -36.08
N LYS A 1030 -14.98 14.15 -36.63
CA LYS A 1030 -15.29 12.87 -35.98
C LYS A 1030 -14.02 12.06 -35.69
N LEU A 1031 -13.09 11.95 -36.65
CA LEU A 1031 -11.83 11.24 -36.49
C LEU A 1031 -10.94 11.91 -35.45
N LEU A 1032 -10.71 13.23 -35.57
CA LEU A 1032 -9.87 13.97 -34.64
C LEU A 1032 -10.41 13.91 -33.20
N LYS A 1033 -11.72 14.14 -33.02
CA LYS A 1033 -12.41 14.03 -31.73
C LYS A 1033 -12.25 12.63 -31.14
N TYR A 1034 -12.37 11.60 -31.97
CA TYR A 1034 -12.19 10.22 -31.54
C TYR A 1034 -10.75 9.97 -31.05
N CYS A 1035 -9.75 10.36 -31.82
CA CYS A 1035 -8.34 10.16 -31.46
C CYS A 1035 -7.94 10.95 -30.20
N ILE A 1036 -8.39 12.20 -30.05
CA ILE A 1036 -8.13 13.03 -28.85
C ILE A 1036 -8.75 12.39 -27.60
N LYS A 1037 -9.98 11.87 -27.69
CA LYS A 1037 -10.67 11.24 -26.55
C LYS A 1037 -9.90 10.06 -25.97
N PHE A 1038 -9.29 9.22 -26.83
CA PHE A 1038 -8.50 8.07 -26.39
C PHE A 1038 -7.15 8.49 -25.81
N ASN A 1039 -6.47 9.45 -26.44
CA ASN A 1039 -5.20 10.00 -25.95
C ASN A 1039 -5.37 10.68 -24.55
N GLN A 1040 -6.52 11.32 -24.29
CA GLN A 1040 -6.85 11.88 -22.98
C GLN A 1040 -7.25 10.82 -21.93
N LYS A 1041 -7.94 9.74 -22.33
CA LYS A 1041 -8.29 8.63 -21.44
C LYS A 1041 -7.04 7.90 -20.94
N GLU A 1042 -6.02 7.69 -21.77
CA GLU A 1042 -4.74 7.10 -21.36
C GLU A 1042 -3.99 8.00 -20.39
N ASN A 1043 -3.89 9.30 -20.67
CA ASN A 1043 -3.29 10.26 -19.74
C ASN A 1043 -4.07 10.37 -18.42
N LYS A 1044 -5.39 10.17 -18.43
CA LYS A 1044 -6.22 10.07 -17.22
C LYS A 1044 -6.09 8.73 -16.50
N LEU A 1045 -5.90 7.59 -17.18
CA LEU A 1045 -5.67 6.30 -16.55
C LEU A 1045 -4.30 6.25 -15.86
N ILE A 1046 -3.28 6.86 -16.48
CA ILE A 1046 -1.94 7.02 -15.89
C ILE A 1046 -1.98 7.99 -14.68
N LYS A 1047 -2.81 9.05 -14.71
CA LYS A 1047 -2.96 10.00 -13.58
C LYS A 1047 -3.98 9.56 -12.51
N ASN A 1048 -5.02 8.81 -12.85
CA ASN A 1048 -6.10 8.43 -11.92
C ASN A 1048 -5.82 7.15 -11.14
N ASN A 1049 -4.81 6.36 -11.51
CA ASN A 1049 -4.25 5.33 -10.61
C ASN A 1049 -3.54 5.94 -9.38
N VAL A 1050 -3.41 7.28 -9.32
CA VAL A 1050 -2.85 8.01 -8.17
C VAL A 1050 -3.94 8.73 -7.36
N TYR A 1051 -5.15 8.92 -7.88
CA TYR A 1051 -6.18 9.72 -7.21
C TYR A 1051 -7.58 9.25 -7.56
N ARG A 1052 -8.11 8.23 -6.87
CA ARG A 1052 -9.57 7.99 -6.81
C ARG A 1052 -10.06 7.00 -5.74
N ILE A 1053 -9.39 6.91 -4.59
CA ILE A 1053 -10.03 6.63 -3.29
C ILE A 1053 -9.25 7.42 -2.22
N ALA A 1054 -9.20 8.75 -2.42
CA ALA A 1054 -8.93 9.67 -1.31
C ALA A 1054 -10.27 9.99 -0.66
#